data_AF-A0A5P1EME3-F1
#
_entry.id   AF-A0A5P1EME3-F1
#
_cell.length_a   1.000
_cell.length_b   1.000
_cell.length_c   1.000
_cell.angle_alpha   90.00
_cell.angle_beta   90.00
_cell.angle_gamma   90.00
#
_symmetry.space_group_name_H-M   'P 1'
#
loop_
_entity.id
_entity.type
_entity.pdbx_description
1 polymer ?
#
loop_
_entity_poly.entity_id
_entity_poly.type
_entity_poly.pdbx_seq_one_letter_code
_entity_poly.pdbx_strand_id
1 'polypeptide(L)'
;MLHRSKYFENGEVQSSFLDKLLQKWDDRLRRGLFHYDITTYERKVIPGEYGFITQLVEGRDLKKRPTEFRVDKVLQPFDEAKFNFTKIGLEEALFRFEGSENEKAQYFHDSPISESDPLNFIAINVSPIGHGHVLLIPRIKNLLPQRIDQESFLLAFYLSREAGSPYFKVGYNSLGAFATINHLHFQAFYLPMLLPAEKAITDTVTTLGNGVRVLRLVNYPVKGIAFECGDNSSIQDLAATISNACIYLQDNNHPYNVLISDLGKRVFLFLQWDDRLRRGLFHYDITTYERKVIPGEYGFITQLVEGRDLKKRPTEFRVDKVLQPFDEAKFNFTKIGLEEALFRFEGSENEKAQYFHDSPISESDPLNFIAINVSPIGHGHVLLIPRIKNLLPQRIDQESFLLAFYLSREAGSPYFKVGYNSLGAFATINHLHFQAFYLPMLLPAEKAITDTVTTLGNGVRVLRLVNYPVKGIAFECGDNSSIQDLAATISNACIYLQDNNHPYNVLISDLGKRVFLFLQNYAEKRSRGEVSQEIMDNQVNPAVWELSGYMVLKRREDYGKATEESDNGGAEIKIGDGRGQVCLVVEVLVTSGASVLETAAPLRGLGLEVRDTVVVIDREQGGRENQSSWGGDKEWEGDGGEGEGGQGVL
;
A
#
# COMPACT_ATOMS: atom_id res chain seq x y z
N MET A 1 -4.37 -37.12 -43.22
CA MET A 1 -3.87 -37.71 -41.97
C MET A 1 -2.35 -37.48 -41.82
N LEU A 2 -1.83 -36.30 -42.16
CA LEU A 2 -0.39 -35.96 -42.10
C LEU A 2 -0.23 -34.46 -41.85
N HIS A 3 -0.36 -34.05 -40.58
CA HIS A 3 0.27 -32.88 -39.94
C HIS A 3 -0.20 -32.85 -38.47
N ARG A 4 0.25 -33.82 -37.66
CA ARG A 4 0.28 -33.61 -36.21
C ARG A 4 1.42 -32.64 -35.94
N SER A 5 1.06 -31.44 -35.52
CA SER A 5 1.95 -30.29 -35.34
C SER A 5 3.00 -30.54 -34.25
N LYS A 6 4.13 -29.82 -34.34
CA LYS A 6 5.32 -29.84 -33.47
C LYS A 6 5.07 -29.52 -31.97
N TYR A 7 3.83 -29.50 -31.50
CA TYR A 7 3.44 -28.95 -30.20
C TYR A 7 2.91 -29.98 -29.19
N PHE A 8 2.97 -31.28 -29.48
CA PHE A 8 2.30 -32.30 -28.67
C PHE A 8 3.26 -33.42 -28.27
N GLU A 9 3.75 -33.41 -27.03
CA GLU A 9 4.66 -34.45 -26.54
C GLU A 9 3.98 -35.62 -25.79
N ASN A 10 2.75 -35.52 -25.27
CA ASN A 10 2.29 -36.52 -24.28
C ASN A 10 0.83 -37.01 -24.39
N GLY A 11 0.38 -37.46 -25.56
CA GLY A 11 -0.81 -38.36 -25.65
C GLY A 11 -2.13 -37.88 -25.03
N GLU A 12 -2.26 -36.59 -24.69
CA GLU A 12 -3.48 -36.01 -24.10
C GLU A 12 -4.63 -36.03 -25.11
N VAL A 13 -5.82 -36.40 -24.62
CA VAL A 13 -7.06 -36.29 -25.39
C VAL A 13 -7.46 -34.81 -25.41
N GLN A 14 -7.09 -34.10 -26.47
CA GLN A 14 -7.58 -32.73 -26.70
C GLN A 14 -9.10 -32.75 -26.90
N SER A 15 -9.79 -31.74 -26.35
CA SER A 15 -11.22 -31.60 -26.61
C SER A 15 -11.46 -31.28 -28.08
N SER A 16 -12.58 -31.75 -28.62
CA SER A 16 -12.99 -31.43 -30.00
C SER A 16 -13.09 -29.92 -30.23
N PHE A 17 -13.44 -29.16 -29.19
CA PHE A 17 -13.47 -27.71 -29.22
C PHE A 17 -12.09 -27.09 -29.38
N LEU A 18 -11.11 -27.49 -28.55
CA LEU A 18 -9.75 -26.94 -28.61
C LEU A 18 -9.08 -27.26 -29.95
N ASP A 19 -9.25 -28.48 -30.47
CA ASP A 19 -8.74 -28.87 -31.78
C ASP A 19 -9.31 -27.98 -32.90
N LYS A 20 -10.62 -27.76 -32.88
CA LYS A 20 -11.29 -26.89 -33.85
C LYS A 20 -10.80 -25.44 -33.72
N LEU A 21 -10.60 -24.96 -32.48
CA LEU A 21 -10.13 -23.60 -32.20
C LEU A 21 -8.74 -23.36 -32.76
N LEU A 22 -7.80 -24.26 -32.48
CA LEU A 22 -6.45 -24.18 -33.00
C LEU A 22 -6.44 -24.30 -34.53
N GLN A 23 -7.26 -25.20 -35.11
CA GLN A 23 -7.37 -25.34 -36.57
C GLN A 23 -7.85 -24.04 -37.24
N LYS A 24 -8.90 -23.40 -36.70
CA LYS A 24 -9.39 -22.12 -37.23
C LYS A 24 -8.40 -20.98 -37.01
N TRP A 25 -7.71 -20.96 -35.86
CA TRP A 25 -6.67 -19.98 -35.59
C TRP A 25 -5.52 -20.10 -36.61
N ASP A 26 -5.05 -21.32 -36.89
CA ASP A 26 -4.01 -21.60 -37.90
C ASP A 26 -4.46 -21.23 -39.33
N ASP A 27 -5.75 -21.37 -39.63
CA ASP A 27 -6.33 -20.91 -40.89
C ASP A 27 -6.22 -19.39 -41.06
N ARG A 28 -6.54 -18.61 -40.02
CA ARG A 28 -6.39 -17.15 -40.06
C ARG A 28 -4.93 -16.73 -40.17
N LEU A 29 -4.03 -17.54 -39.62
CA LEU A 29 -2.59 -17.29 -39.73
C LEU A 29 -2.13 -17.46 -41.18
N ARG A 30 -2.53 -18.55 -41.84
CA ARG A 30 -2.24 -18.78 -43.26
C ARG A 30 -2.85 -17.71 -44.17
N ARG A 31 -3.97 -17.11 -43.76
CA ARG A 31 -4.64 -16.01 -44.49
C ARG A 31 -4.01 -14.64 -44.24
N GLY A 32 -3.01 -14.52 -43.36
CA GLY A 32 -2.29 -13.28 -43.12
C GLY A 32 -3.04 -12.23 -42.29
N LEU A 33 -3.98 -12.65 -41.43
CA LEU A 33 -4.79 -11.71 -40.64
C LEU A 33 -4.09 -11.16 -39.38
N PHE A 34 -2.87 -11.61 -39.07
CA PHE A 34 -2.11 -11.19 -37.91
C PHE A 34 -1.15 -10.05 -38.23
N HIS A 35 -0.87 -9.18 -37.26
CA HIS A 35 0.07 -8.08 -37.45
C HIS A 35 1.53 -8.56 -37.60
N TYR A 36 1.87 -9.73 -37.08
CA TYR A 36 3.19 -10.34 -37.18
C TYR A 36 3.07 -11.86 -37.12
N ASP A 37 4.09 -12.55 -37.62
CA ASP A 37 4.17 -14.00 -37.54
C ASP A 37 4.60 -14.41 -36.11
N ILE A 38 3.82 -15.29 -35.48
CA ILE A 38 4.11 -15.85 -34.17
C ILE A 38 4.51 -17.33 -34.25
N THR A 39 4.87 -17.84 -35.42
CA THR A 39 5.39 -19.20 -35.55
C THR A 39 6.90 -19.31 -35.30
N THR A 40 7.58 -18.15 -35.25
CA THR A 40 9.04 -18.03 -35.14
C THR A 40 9.51 -17.52 -33.77
N TYR A 41 8.77 -17.75 -32.69
CA TYR A 41 9.22 -17.32 -31.35
C TYR A 41 10.21 -18.29 -30.72
N GLU A 42 11.19 -17.72 -30.03
CA GLU A 42 12.00 -18.44 -29.06
C GLU A 42 11.33 -18.39 -27.69
N ARG A 43 11.20 -19.56 -27.05
CA ARG A 43 10.73 -19.68 -25.67
C ARG A 43 11.74 -20.47 -24.86
N LYS A 44 12.01 -20.02 -23.64
CA LYS A 44 12.77 -20.81 -22.67
C LYS A 44 12.17 -20.69 -21.28
N VAL A 45 12.35 -21.74 -20.49
CA VAL A 45 12.17 -21.68 -19.05
C VAL A 45 13.42 -21.05 -18.46
N ILE A 46 13.24 -19.98 -17.69
CA ILE A 46 14.30 -19.30 -16.95
C ILE A 46 14.77 -20.24 -15.84
N PRO A 47 16.08 -20.54 -15.75
CA PRO A 47 16.64 -21.32 -14.64
C PRO A 47 16.35 -20.65 -13.30
N GLY A 48 15.92 -21.43 -12.32
CA GLY A 48 15.60 -20.96 -10.97
C GLY A 48 14.42 -21.72 -10.36
N GLU A 49 14.16 -21.47 -9.07
CA GLU A 49 13.15 -22.18 -8.26
C GLU A 49 11.73 -22.08 -8.84
N TYR A 50 11.39 -20.94 -9.46
CA TYR A 50 10.04 -20.68 -9.96
C TYR A 50 9.78 -21.23 -11.38
N GLY A 51 10.85 -21.44 -12.16
CA GLY A 51 10.74 -21.86 -13.56
C GLY A 51 9.90 -20.92 -14.43
N PHE A 52 10.18 -19.61 -14.35
CA PHE A 52 9.53 -18.58 -15.18
C PHE A 52 9.67 -18.87 -16.66
N ILE A 53 8.70 -18.45 -17.46
CA ILE A 53 8.71 -18.67 -18.90
C ILE A 53 8.96 -17.33 -19.57
N THR A 54 9.98 -17.25 -20.42
CA THR A 54 10.23 -16.09 -21.27
C THR A 54 10.03 -16.46 -22.73
N GLN A 55 9.47 -15.53 -23.49
CA GLN A 55 9.22 -15.69 -24.91
C GLN A 55 9.56 -14.40 -25.64
N LEU A 56 10.35 -14.51 -26.71
CA LEU A 56 10.66 -13.41 -27.61
C LEU A 56 9.60 -13.33 -28.71
N VAL A 57 8.95 -12.18 -28.86
CA VAL A 57 7.98 -11.91 -29.93
C VAL A 57 8.40 -10.61 -30.63
N GLU A 58 9.22 -10.75 -31.67
CA GLU A 58 9.80 -9.61 -32.39
C GLU A 58 8.72 -8.79 -33.14
N GLY A 59 8.87 -7.47 -33.14
CA GLY A 59 7.96 -6.54 -33.84
C GLY A 59 6.60 -6.31 -33.17
N ARG A 60 6.35 -6.95 -32.01
CA ARG A 60 5.12 -6.75 -31.24
C ARG A 60 5.02 -5.35 -30.63
N ASP A 61 6.14 -4.80 -30.17
CA ASP A 61 6.27 -3.45 -29.61
C ASP A 61 5.88 -2.36 -30.60
N LEU A 62 6.24 -2.51 -31.87
CA LEU A 62 5.96 -1.55 -32.94
C LEU A 62 4.51 -1.58 -33.43
N LYS A 63 3.81 -2.72 -33.28
CA LYS A 63 2.48 -2.95 -33.87
C LYS A 63 1.36 -3.05 -32.84
N LYS A 64 1.68 -3.04 -31.55
CA LYS A 64 0.66 -3.03 -30.49
C LYS A 64 -0.01 -1.66 -30.44
N ARG A 65 -1.34 -1.65 -30.47
CA ARG A 65 -2.12 -0.40 -30.35
C ARG A 65 -1.81 0.30 -29.02
N PRO A 66 -1.61 1.63 -29.02
CA PRO A 66 -1.45 2.40 -27.79
C PRO A 66 -2.78 2.42 -27.01
N THR A 67 -2.70 2.67 -25.71
CA THR A 67 -3.88 2.85 -24.88
C THR A 67 -4.55 4.19 -25.21
N GLU A 68 -5.79 4.16 -25.70
CA GLU A 68 -6.54 5.36 -26.13
C GLU A 68 -7.38 5.99 -25.00
N PHE A 69 -7.30 5.47 -23.78
CA PHE A 69 -8.01 5.98 -22.60
C PHE A 69 -7.03 6.40 -21.50
N ARG A 70 -7.51 7.27 -20.61
CA ARG A 70 -6.74 7.67 -19.44
C ARG A 70 -6.62 6.47 -18.52
N VAL A 71 -5.44 6.20 -17.98
CA VAL A 71 -5.24 5.04 -17.08
C VAL A 71 -5.58 5.45 -15.66
N ASP A 72 -6.81 5.96 -15.51
CA ASP A 72 -7.21 6.76 -14.36
C ASP A 72 -8.42 6.12 -13.61
N LYS A 73 -9.26 5.43 -14.37
CA LYS A 73 -10.30 4.58 -13.81
C LYS A 73 -10.23 3.17 -14.38
N VAL A 74 -10.34 2.20 -13.48
CA VAL A 74 -10.62 0.79 -13.71
C VAL A 74 -11.94 0.61 -14.45
N LEU A 75 -12.89 1.52 -14.22
CA LEU A 75 -14.18 1.59 -14.91
C LEU A 75 -14.34 2.93 -15.61
N GLN A 76 -14.48 2.88 -16.92
CA GLN A 76 -14.76 4.04 -17.75
C GLN A 76 -15.96 3.76 -18.64
N PRO A 77 -16.80 4.76 -18.94
CA PRO A 77 -17.85 4.61 -19.93
C PRO A 77 -17.29 4.08 -21.25
N PHE A 78 -18.06 3.23 -21.91
CA PHE A 78 -17.73 2.79 -23.25
C PHE A 78 -17.65 4.00 -24.20
N ASP A 79 -16.69 3.97 -25.12
CA ASP A 79 -16.46 5.05 -26.08
C ASP A 79 -16.43 4.48 -27.50
N GLU A 80 -17.49 4.73 -28.26
CA GLU A 80 -17.64 4.29 -29.65
C GLU A 80 -16.58 4.89 -30.59
N ALA A 81 -16.04 6.08 -30.28
CA ALA A 81 -15.06 6.75 -31.12
C ALA A 81 -13.71 6.03 -31.08
N LYS A 82 -13.32 5.51 -29.91
CA LYS A 82 -12.08 4.75 -29.69
C LYS A 82 -12.14 3.35 -30.28
N PHE A 83 -10.99 2.71 -30.44
CA PHE A 83 -10.98 1.32 -30.89
C PHE A 83 -11.79 0.42 -29.95
N ASN A 84 -12.66 -0.40 -30.53
CA ASN A 84 -13.48 -1.35 -29.81
C ASN A 84 -13.85 -2.52 -30.75
N PHE A 85 -14.30 -3.65 -30.20
CA PHE A 85 -14.47 -4.87 -30.99
C PHE A 85 -15.59 -4.86 -32.03
N THR A 86 -16.46 -3.83 -32.09
CA THR A 86 -17.41 -3.71 -33.22
C THR A 86 -16.73 -3.35 -34.53
N LYS A 87 -15.45 -2.94 -34.47
CA LYS A 87 -14.64 -2.49 -35.61
C LYS A 87 -13.73 -3.58 -36.20
N ILE A 88 -13.78 -4.81 -35.68
CA ILE A 88 -12.98 -5.93 -36.21
C ILE A 88 -13.63 -6.52 -37.47
N GLY A 89 -12.84 -7.12 -38.36
CA GLY A 89 -13.37 -7.83 -39.52
C GLY A 89 -14.06 -9.14 -39.13
N LEU A 90 -15.13 -9.52 -39.83
CA LEU A 90 -15.82 -10.80 -39.59
C LEU A 90 -14.90 -12.01 -39.81
N GLU A 91 -13.88 -11.87 -40.66
CA GLU A 91 -12.84 -12.87 -40.90
C GLU A 91 -11.97 -13.18 -39.67
N GLU A 92 -11.88 -12.25 -38.70
CA GLU A 92 -11.16 -12.42 -37.44
C GLU A 92 -11.93 -13.32 -36.46
N ALA A 93 -13.24 -13.44 -36.61
CA ALA A 93 -14.09 -14.27 -35.76
C ALA A 93 -13.92 -15.77 -36.08
N LEU A 94 -13.90 -16.59 -35.02
CA LEU A 94 -13.71 -18.04 -35.07
C LEU A 94 -15.01 -18.81 -34.79
N PHE A 95 -15.70 -18.45 -33.70
CA PHE A 95 -16.89 -19.12 -33.18
C PHE A 95 -17.87 -18.14 -32.57
N ARG A 96 -19.16 -18.48 -32.63
CA ARG A 96 -20.13 -18.06 -31.61
C ARG A 96 -20.00 -18.98 -30.40
N PHE A 97 -20.05 -18.43 -29.19
CA PHE A 97 -19.82 -19.17 -27.96
C PHE A 97 -20.81 -18.78 -26.88
N GLU A 98 -21.78 -19.64 -26.59
CA GLU A 98 -22.90 -19.34 -25.70
C GLU A 98 -22.91 -20.29 -24.48
N GLY A 99 -23.35 -19.79 -23.33
CA GLY A 99 -23.71 -20.64 -22.19
C GLY A 99 -25.06 -21.33 -22.43
N SER A 100 -25.27 -22.53 -21.90
CA SER A 100 -26.58 -23.22 -21.91
C SER A 100 -27.09 -23.43 -20.50
N GLU A 101 -28.42 -23.57 -20.37
CA GLU A 101 -29.11 -23.78 -19.09
C GLU A 101 -28.66 -25.06 -18.35
N ASN A 102 -28.12 -26.05 -19.07
CA ASN A 102 -27.64 -27.31 -18.49
C ASN A 102 -26.16 -27.25 -18.07
N GLU A 103 -25.67 -26.06 -17.72
CA GLU A 103 -24.29 -25.83 -17.30
C GLU A 103 -23.25 -26.18 -18.36
N LYS A 104 -23.62 -26.33 -19.64
CA LYS A 104 -22.72 -26.64 -20.76
C LYS A 104 -22.52 -25.40 -21.63
N ALA A 105 -21.38 -25.27 -22.30
CA ALA A 105 -21.26 -24.26 -23.35
C ALA A 105 -21.61 -24.87 -24.72
N GLN A 106 -22.15 -24.05 -25.61
CA GLN A 106 -22.43 -24.39 -27.00
C GLN A 106 -21.59 -23.50 -27.90
N TYR A 107 -20.94 -24.09 -28.90
CA TYR A 107 -20.19 -23.36 -29.90
C TYR A 107 -20.63 -23.76 -31.29
N PHE A 108 -20.78 -22.77 -32.16
CA PHE A 108 -21.28 -22.96 -33.52
C PHE A 108 -20.13 -22.72 -34.50
N HIS A 109 -19.74 -23.76 -35.24
CA HIS A 109 -18.53 -23.73 -36.07
C HIS A 109 -18.77 -23.89 -37.58
N ASP A 110 -19.93 -24.41 -38.00
CA ASP A 110 -20.28 -24.69 -39.41
C ASP A 110 -21.24 -23.66 -40.03
N SER A 111 -21.82 -22.76 -39.23
CA SER A 111 -22.65 -21.66 -39.72
C SER A 111 -21.79 -20.41 -40.00
N PRO A 112 -22.01 -19.69 -41.11
CA PRO A 112 -21.37 -18.39 -41.34
C PRO A 112 -21.79 -17.43 -40.21
N ILE A 113 -20.83 -16.72 -39.63
CA ILE A 113 -21.11 -15.65 -38.66
C ILE A 113 -21.72 -14.50 -39.46
N SER A 114 -22.97 -14.16 -39.17
CA SER A 114 -23.72 -13.08 -39.83
C SER A 114 -23.66 -11.79 -39.00
N GLU A 115 -23.78 -10.62 -39.64
CA GLU A 115 -23.96 -9.33 -38.94
C GLU A 115 -25.23 -9.29 -38.06
N SER A 116 -26.21 -10.14 -38.38
CA SER A 116 -27.41 -10.33 -37.56
C SER A 116 -27.12 -11.08 -36.25
N ASP A 117 -26.09 -11.93 -36.22
CA ASP A 117 -25.61 -12.55 -34.97
C ASP A 117 -24.91 -11.46 -34.16
N PRO A 118 -25.20 -11.24 -32.85
CA PRO A 118 -24.62 -12.09 -31.80
C PRO A 118 -25.33 -12.01 -30.42
N LEU A 119 -24.77 -12.73 -29.43
CA LEU A 119 -24.47 -12.11 -28.14
C LEU A 119 -22.97 -12.29 -27.84
N ASN A 120 -22.40 -13.50 -27.91
CA ASN A 120 -21.01 -13.75 -27.50
C ASN A 120 -20.16 -14.45 -28.59
N PHE A 121 -18.91 -14.01 -28.83
CA PHE A 121 -18.04 -14.68 -29.81
C PHE A 121 -16.57 -14.73 -29.42
N ILE A 122 -15.85 -15.64 -30.08
CA ILE A 122 -14.40 -15.82 -29.96
C ILE A 122 -13.75 -15.35 -31.26
N ALA A 123 -12.81 -14.42 -31.18
CA ALA A 123 -12.03 -13.93 -32.32
C ALA A 123 -10.52 -14.14 -32.09
N ILE A 124 -9.73 -14.13 -33.15
CA ILE A 124 -8.26 -14.12 -33.00
C ILE A 124 -7.83 -12.84 -32.28
N ASN A 125 -6.77 -12.93 -31.48
CA ASN A 125 -6.02 -11.73 -31.14
C ASN A 125 -5.01 -11.47 -32.27
N VAL A 126 -5.24 -10.43 -33.08
CA VAL A 126 -4.35 -10.05 -34.21
C VAL A 126 -2.93 -9.66 -33.77
N SER A 127 -2.72 -9.45 -32.47
CA SER A 127 -1.41 -9.28 -31.81
C SER A 127 -1.15 -10.41 -30.80
N PRO A 128 -0.93 -11.65 -31.28
CA PRO A 128 -0.92 -12.83 -30.45
C PRO A 128 0.34 -12.86 -29.56
N ILE A 129 0.28 -13.60 -28.44
CA ILE A 129 1.44 -13.83 -27.55
C ILE A 129 1.84 -15.31 -27.50
N GLY A 130 1.10 -16.15 -28.20
CA GLY A 130 1.30 -17.59 -28.26
C GLY A 130 0.30 -18.20 -29.23
N HIS A 131 0.46 -19.51 -29.44
CA HIS A 131 -0.44 -20.29 -30.28
C HIS A 131 -1.86 -20.28 -29.70
N GLY A 132 -2.87 -20.14 -30.56
CA GLY A 132 -4.26 -20.09 -30.14
C GLY A 132 -4.63 -18.86 -29.32
N HIS A 133 -3.86 -17.75 -29.38
CA HIS A 133 -4.24 -16.52 -28.68
C HIS A 133 -5.50 -15.91 -29.31
N VAL A 134 -6.60 -15.97 -28.54
CA VAL A 134 -7.93 -15.52 -28.91
C VAL A 134 -8.49 -14.55 -27.87
N LEU A 135 -9.55 -13.85 -28.27
CA LEU A 135 -10.34 -12.97 -27.41
C LEU A 135 -11.75 -13.54 -27.33
N LEU A 136 -12.26 -13.73 -26.11
CA LEU A 136 -13.69 -13.93 -25.86
C LEU A 136 -14.31 -12.55 -25.64
N ILE A 137 -15.29 -12.19 -26.47
CA ILE A 137 -15.94 -10.88 -26.48
C ILE A 137 -17.42 -11.11 -26.15
N PRO A 138 -17.83 -10.90 -24.89
CA PRO A 138 -19.20 -11.10 -24.46
C PRO A 138 -20.10 -9.94 -24.89
N ARG A 139 -21.33 -10.27 -25.28
CA ARG A 139 -22.44 -9.33 -25.54
C ARG A 139 -22.00 -8.09 -26.32
N ILE A 140 -21.33 -8.29 -27.45
CA ILE A 140 -20.69 -7.19 -28.20
C ILE A 140 -21.65 -6.04 -28.54
N LYS A 141 -22.92 -6.35 -28.85
CA LYS A 141 -23.95 -5.35 -29.20
C LYS A 141 -24.39 -4.51 -28.00
N ASN A 142 -24.11 -4.97 -26.77
CA ASN A 142 -24.39 -4.23 -25.54
C ASN A 142 -23.30 -3.20 -25.23
N LEU A 143 -22.20 -3.16 -25.99
CA LEU A 143 -21.12 -2.18 -25.86
C LEU A 143 -20.60 -2.09 -24.42
N LEU A 144 -20.42 -3.26 -23.80
CA LEU A 144 -20.02 -3.32 -22.40
C LEU A 144 -18.60 -2.74 -22.26
N PRO A 145 -18.36 -1.79 -21.34
CA PRO A 145 -17.01 -1.36 -21.01
C PRO A 145 -16.22 -2.55 -20.43
N GLN A 146 -14.91 -2.41 -20.20
CA GLN A 146 -14.07 -3.44 -19.58
C GLN A 146 -14.43 -3.64 -18.08
N ARG A 147 -15.65 -4.12 -17.83
CA ARG A 147 -16.31 -4.36 -16.55
C ARG A 147 -16.76 -5.81 -16.48
N ILE A 148 -16.30 -6.52 -15.46
CA ILE A 148 -16.80 -7.85 -15.13
C ILE A 148 -18.23 -7.75 -14.59
N ASP A 149 -19.06 -8.65 -15.10
CA ASP A 149 -20.34 -9.04 -14.53
C ASP A 149 -20.40 -10.56 -14.41
N GLN A 150 -21.31 -11.08 -13.59
CA GLN A 150 -21.38 -12.51 -13.27
C GLN A 150 -21.58 -13.38 -14.52
N GLU A 151 -22.41 -12.95 -15.48
CA GLU A 151 -22.74 -13.71 -16.68
C GLU A 151 -21.53 -13.80 -17.63
N SER A 152 -20.93 -12.66 -17.96
CA SER A 152 -19.74 -12.61 -18.84
C SER A 152 -18.53 -13.31 -18.22
N PHE A 153 -18.38 -13.22 -16.89
CA PHE A 153 -17.31 -13.89 -16.17
C PHE A 153 -17.50 -15.40 -16.19
N LEU A 154 -18.70 -15.90 -15.91
CA LEU A 154 -19.01 -17.34 -15.99
C LEU A 154 -18.75 -17.91 -17.40
N LEU A 155 -19.02 -17.13 -18.45
CA LEU A 155 -18.72 -17.54 -19.82
C LEU A 155 -17.22 -17.81 -20.04
N ALA A 156 -16.34 -17.04 -19.39
CA ALA A 156 -14.89 -17.27 -19.44
C ALA A 156 -14.47 -18.59 -18.76
N PHE A 157 -15.19 -19.03 -17.72
CA PHE A 157 -14.97 -20.35 -17.10
C PHE A 157 -15.43 -21.47 -18.01
N TYR A 158 -16.59 -21.33 -18.65
CA TYR A 158 -17.05 -22.30 -19.63
C TYR A 158 -16.06 -22.43 -20.79
N LEU A 159 -15.48 -21.32 -21.26
CA LEU A 159 -14.42 -21.37 -22.27
C LEU A 159 -13.22 -22.22 -21.82
N SER A 160 -12.73 -22.00 -20.59
CA SER A 160 -11.62 -22.79 -20.03
C SER A 160 -11.99 -24.28 -19.91
N ARG A 161 -13.21 -24.58 -19.49
CA ARG A 161 -13.70 -25.96 -19.32
C ARG A 161 -13.90 -26.68 -20.66
N GLU A 162 -14.52 -26.04 -21.65
CA GLU A 162 -14.74 -26.65 -22.98
C GLU A 162 -13.42 -26.88 -23.73
N ALA A 163 -12.40 -26.05 -23.51
CA ALA A 163 -11.05 -26.33 -24.00
C ALA A 163 -10.49 -27.65 -23.46
N GLY A 164 -10.97 -28.11 -22.29
CA GLY A 164 -10.71 -29.46 -21.77
C GLY A 164 -9.23 -29.75 -21.55
N SER A 165 -8.40 -28.72 -21.40
CA SER A 165 -6.96 -28.86 -21.29
C SER A 165 -6.43 -27.94 -20.19
N PRO A 166 -5.57 -28.45 -19.28
CA PRO A 166 -4.93 -27.61 -18.28
C PRO A 166 -3.98 -26.58 -18.92
N TYR A 167 -3.61 -26.74 -20.18
CA TYR A 167 -2.72 -25.85 -20.94
C TYR A 167 -3.42 -24.68 -21.62
N PHE A 168 -4.75 -24.64 -21.61
CA PHE A 168 -5.51 -23.52 -22.13
C PHE A 168 -5.78 -22.51 -21.02
N LYS A 169 -5.20 -21.31 -21.13
CA LYS A 169 -5.24 -20.27 -20.10
C LYS A 169 -6.24 -19.22 -20.51
N VAL A 170 -7.11 -18.79 -19.60
CA VAL A 170 -8.00 -17.65 -19.80
C VAL A 170 -7.61 -16.57 -18.80
N GLY A 171 -7.47 -15.33 -19.26
CA GLY A 171 -7.05 -14.20 -18.46
C GLY A 171 -7.95 -13.00 -18.65
N TYR A 172 -8.02 -12.16 -17.62
CA TYR A 172 -8.66 -10.87 -17.67
C TYR A 172 -7.76 -9.82 -17.06
N ASN A 173 -7.66 -8.69 -17.75
CA ASN A 173 -6.99 -7.50 -17.24
C ASN A 173 -8.06 -6.42 -17.06
N SER A 174 -8.09 -5.77 -15.90
CA SER A 174 -8.88 -4.57 -15.73
C SER A 174 -8.17 -3.37 -16.38
N LEU A 175 -8.89 -2.26 -16.65
CA LEU A 175 -8.21 -0.98 -16.90
C LEU A 175 -7.33 -0.66 -15.68
N GLY A 176 -6.15 -0.05 -15.87
CA GLY A 176 -5.17 0.14 -14.80
C GLY A 176 -4.30 -1.09 -14.45
N ALA A 177 -4.60 -2.27 -15.03
CA ALA A 177 -3.81 -3.49 -14.95
C ALA A 177 -3.48 -4.04 -16.34
N PHE A 178 -3.10 -3.14 -17.27
CA PHE A 178 -2.66 -3.44 -18.64
C PHE A 178 -3.73 -4.00 -19.59
N ALA A 179 -5.03 -3.80 -19.32
CA ALA A 179 -5.99 -3.77 -20.41
C ALA A 179 -5.70 -2.56 -21.32
N THR A 180 -5.80 -2.75 -22.63
CA THR A 180 -5.54 -1.70 -23.63
C THR A 180 -6.78 -1.29 -24.43
N ILE A 181 -7.92 -1.94 -24.18
CA ILE A 181 -9.19 -1.70 -24.86
C ILE A 181 -10.29 -1.61 -23.80
N ASN A 182 -11.12 -0.56 -23.86
CA ASN A 182 -12.29 -0.39 -22.99
C ASN A 182 -13.56 -0.98 -23.63
N HIS A 183 -13.54 -2.27 -23.89
CA HIS A 183 -14.68 -3.06 -24.36
C HIS A 183 -14.49 -4.45 -23.73
N LEU A 184 -15.46 -4.94 -22.96
CA LEU A 184 -15.37 -6.21 -22.23
C LEU A 184 -14.80 -7.33 -23.10
N HIS A 185 -13.65 -7.85 -22.69
CA HIS A 185 -13.05 -9.02 -23.29
C HIS A 185 -12.21 -9.80 -22.28
N PHE A 186 -12.13 -11.10 -22.53
CA PHE A 186 -11.18 -12.01 -21.92
C PHE A 186 -10.19 -12.44 -22.99
N GLN A 187 -8.94 -12.66 -22.60
CA GLN A 187 -7.92 -13.20 -23.49
C GLN A 187 -7.68 -14.66 -23.14
N ALA A 188 -7.44 -15.51 -24.13
CA ALA A 188 -7.11 -16.90 -23.87
C ALA A 188 -6.04 -17.39 -24.84
N PHE A 189 -5.17 -18.31 -24.42
CA PHE A 189 -4.16 -18.88 -25.30
C PHE A 189 -3.76 -20.28 -24.85
N TYR A 190 -3.22 -21.05 -25.79
CA TYR A 190 -2.69 -22.39 -25.52
C TYR A 190 -1.20 -22.30 -25.19
N LEU A 191 -0.83 -22.86 -24.05
CA LEU A 191 0.55 -22.96 -23.57
C LEU A 191 0.76 -24.39 -23.05
N PRO A 192 1.51 -25.25 -23.75
CA PRO A 192 1.70 -26.66 -23.38
C PRO A 192 2.63 -26.84 -22.16
N MET A 193 2.41 -26.05 -21.12
CA MET A 193 3.06 -26.09 -19.81
C MET A 193 2.26 -25.26 -18.80
N LEU A 194 2.40 -25.59 -17.52
CA LEU A 194 1.83 -24.78 -16.44
C LEU A 194 2.65 -23.51 -16.22
N LEU A 195 1.97 -22.39 -16.03
CA LEU A 195 2.58 -21.14 -15.58
C LEU A 195 3.15 -21.34 -14.16
N PRO A 196 4.21 -20.62 -13.79
CA PRO A 196 4.79 -20.68 -12.45
C PRO A 196 3.77 -20.46 -11.32
N ALA A 197 2.82 -19.54 -11.50
CA ALA A 197 1.75 -19.27 -10.53
C ALA A 197 0.86 -20.51 -10.27
N GLU A 198 0.66 -21.36 -11.29
CA GLU A 198 -0.14 -22.59 -11.17
C GLU A 198 0.59 -23.67 -10.38
N LYS A 199 1.92 -23.67 -10.43
CA LYS A 199 2.81 -24.60 -9.71
C LYS A 199 3.19 -24.12 -8.31
N ALA A 200 2.87 -22.87 -7.98
CA ALA A 200 3.26 -22.26 -6.73
C ALA A 200 2.62 -22.99 -5.55
N ILE A 201 3.39 -23.10 -4.46
CA ILE A 201 2.91 -23.63 -3.19
C ILE A 201 1.76 -22.75 -2.71
N THR A 202 0.72 -23.36 -2.15
CA THR A 202 -0.43 -22.61 -1.62
C THR A 202 -0.83 -23.10 -0.24
N ASP A 203 -1.19 -22.16 0.62
CA ASP A 203 -1.85 -22.42 1.90
C ASP A 203 -3.33 -22.13 1.79
N THR A 204 -4.18 -22.99 2.35
CA THR A 204 -5.61 -22.67 2.51
C THR A 204 -5.79 -21.59 3.57
N VAL A 205 -6.35 -20.45 3.16
CA VAL A 205 -6.71 -19.35 4.06
C VAL A 205 -8.05 -19.66 4.72
N THR A 206 -9.04 -20.06 3.93
CA THR A 206 -10.38 -20.43 4.41
C THR A 206 -11.15 -21.21 3.35
N THR A 207 -12.27 -21.82 3.74
CA THR A 207 -13.28 -22.39 2.84
C THR A 207 -14.59 -21.64 3.08
N LEU A 208 -15.17 -21.10 2.02
CA LEU A 208 -16.42 -20.34 2.08
C LEU A 208 -17.62 -21.28 2.27
N GLY A 209 -18.75 -20.73 2.70
CA GLY A 209 -19.98 -21.51 2.93
C GLY A 209 -20.53 -22.23 1.69
N ASN A 210 -20.16 -21.77 0.49
CA ASN A 210 -20.47 -22.43 -0.79
C ASN A 210 -19.38 -23.44 -1.23
N GLY A 211 -18.44 -23.79 -0.36
CA GLY A 211 -17.40 -24.79 -0.60
C GLY A 211 -16.18 -24.30 -1.39
N VAL A 212 -16.15 -23.05 -1.86
CA VAL A 212 -14.99 -22.48 -2.56
C VAL A 212 -13.83 -22.31 -1.57
N ARG A 213 -12.65 -22.85 -1.91
CA ARG A 213 -11.42 -22.67 -1.13
C ARG A 213 -10.74 -21.38 -1.53
N VAL A 214 -10.38 -20.57 -0.55
CA VAL A 214 -9.54 -19.38 -0.71
C VAL A 214 -8.14 -19.73 -0.24
N LEU A 215 -7.17 -19.57 -1.13
CA LEU A 215 -5.80 -19.99 -0.98
C LEU A 215 -4.87 -18.77 -1.10
N ARG A 216 -3.75 -18.81 -0.39
CA ARG A 216 -2.66 -17.83 -0.52
C ARG A 216 -1.49 -18.49 -1.21
N LEU A 217 -0.91 -17.82 -2.22
CA LEU A 217 0.36 -18.21 -2.82
C LEU A 217 1.51 -18.05 -1.80
N VAL A 218 2.24 -19.13 -1.54
CA VAL A 218 3.36 -19.20 -0.59
C VAL A 218 4.67 -19.20 -1.36
N ASN A 219 5.61 -18.37 -0.92
CA ASN A 219 6.94 -18.25 -1.51
C ASN A 219 6.95 -17.91 -3.02
N TYR A 220 5.82 -17.52 -3.60
CA TYR A 220 5.75 -17.04 -4.98
C TYR A 220 6.07 -15.54 -5.00
N PRO A 221 6.86 -15.04 -5.98
CA PRO A 221 7.35 -13.66 -5.99
C PRO A 221 6.27 -12.60 -6.25
N VAL A 222 5.04 -13.02 -6.54
CA VAL A 222 3.88 -12.13 -6.59
C VAL A 222 2.88 -12.60 -5.55
N LYS A 223 2.49 -11.74 -4.62
CA LYS A 223 1.39 -12.07 -3.72
C LYS A 223 0.11 -12.10 -4.53
N GLY A 224 -0.57 -13.23 -4.47
CA GLY A 224 -1.88 -13.40 -5.08
C GLY A 224 -2.75 -14.32 -4.25
N ILE A 225 -4.04 -14.12 -4.39
CA ILE A 225 -5.06 -14.99 -3.82
C ILE A 225 -5.46 -15.95 -4.92
N ALA A 226 -5.44 -17.24 -4.62
CA ALA A 226 -6.01 -18.25 -5.48
C ALA A 226 -7.37 -18.70 -4.93
N PHE A 227 -8.30 -19.00 -5.80
CA PHE A 227 -9.60 -19.56 -5.47
C PHE A 227 -9.72 -20.89 -6.20
N GLU A 228 -10.26 -21.89 -5.55
CA GLU A 228 -10.37 -23.23 -6.10
C GLU A 228 -11.71 -23.87 -5.72
N CYS A 229 -12.28 -24.66 -6.64
CA CYS A 229 -13.42 -25.49 -6.31
C CYS A 229 -13.02 -26.51 -5.22
N GLY A 230 -13.63 -26.43 -4.05
CA GLY A 230 -13.63 -27.51 -3.06
C GLY A 230 -14.61 -28.63 -3.40
N ASP A 231 -14.62 -29.69 -2.58
CA ASP A 231 -15.31 -30.96 -2.85
C ASP A 231 -16.83 -30.82 -3.08
N ASN A 232 -17.45 -29.77 -2.53
CA ASN A 232 -18.88 -29.50 -2.62
C ASN A 232 -19.22 -28.19 -3.38
N SER A 233 -18.29 -27.67 -4.19
CA SER A 233 -18.51 -26.43 -4.95
C SER A 233 -18.43 -26.63 -6.45
N SER A 234 -19.25 -25.88 -7.17
CA SER A 234 -19.29 -25.86 -8.64
C SER A 234 -18.39 -24.76 -9.24
N ILE A 235 -18.21 -24.79 -10.55
CA ILE A 235 -17.56 -23.71 -11.30
C ILE A 235 -18.38 -22.41 -11.19
N GLN A 236 -19.70 -22.52 -11.05
CA GLN A 236 -20.63 -21.42 -10.91
C GLN A 236 -20.45 -20.75 -9.54
N ASP A 237 -20.29 -21.54 -8.47
CA ASP A 237 -19.98 -21.02 -7.14
C ASP A 237 -18.66 -20.26 -7.13
N LEU A 238 -17.64 -20.82 -7.81
CA LEU A 238 -16.34 -20.20 -7.98
C LEU A 238 -16.44 -18.90 -8.78
N ALA A 239 -17.11 -18.92 -9.94
CA ALA A 239 -17.32 -17.77 -10.79
C ALA A 239 -18.10 -16.65 -10.09
N ALA A 240 -19.18 -16.98 -9.36
CA ALA A 240 -19.97 -16.02 -8.59
C ALA A 240 -19.14 -15.39 -7.47
N THR A 241 -18.37 -16.19 -6.72
CA THR A 241 -17.51 -15.71 -5.65
C THR A 241 -16.48 -14.70 -6.16
N ILE A 242 -15.77 -15.07 -7.23
CA ILE A 242 -14.67 -14.25 -7.75
C ILE A 242 -15.20 -13.04 -8.52
N SER A 243 -16.30 -13.17 -9.27
CA SER A 243 -16.92 -12.03 -9.93
C SER A 243 -17.38 -10.99 -8.93
N ASN A 244 -17.94 -11.37 -7.77
CA ASN A 244 -18.26 -10.42 -6.71
C ASN A 244 -17.02 -9.71 -6.16
N ALA A 245 -15.90 -10.43 -5.96
CA ALA A 245 -14.63 -9.83 -5.56
C ALA A 245 -14.09 -8.87 -6.64
N CYS A 246 -14.14 -9.27 -7.91
CA CYS A 246 -13.72 -8.46 -9.04
C CYS A 246 -14.60 -7.22 -9.22
N ILE A 247 -15.92 -7.35 -9.10
CA ILE A 247 -16.89 -6.24 -9.12
C ILE A 247 -16.58 -5.26 -8.00
N TYR A 248 -16.36 -5.75 -6.77
CA TYR A 248 -15.93 -4.92 -5.66
C TYR A 248 -14.64 -4.17 -5.98
N LEU A 249 -13.62 -4.85 -6.50
CA LEU A 249 -12.37 -4.19 -6.89
C LEU A 249 -12.59 -3.12 -7.97
N GLN A 250 -13.44 -3.38 -8.97
CA GLN A 250 -13.73 -2.39 -10.01
C GLN A 250 -14.55 -1.21 -9.50
N ASP A 251 -15.56 -1.46 -8.68
CA ASP A 251 -16.40 -0.42 -8.06
C ASP A 251 -15.59 0.47 -7.11
N ASN A 252 -14.50 -0.07 -6.54
CA ASN A 252 -13.55 0.66 -5.70
C ASN A 252 -12.27 1.10 -6.43
N ASN A 253 -12.28 1.04 -7.77
CA ASN A 253 -11.18 1.47 -8.63
C ASN A 253 -9.81 0.82 -8.37
N HIS A 254 -9.79 -0.40 -7.82
CA HIS A 254 -8.58 -1.21 -7.66
C HIS A 254 -8.36 -2.05 -8.91
N PRO A 255 -7.26 -1.87 -9.65
CA PRO A 255 -7.00 -2.69 -10.80
C PRO A 255 -6.32 -4.00 -10.42
N TYR A 256 -6.61 -5.03 -11.19
CA TYR A 256 -6.22 -6.39 -10.90
C TYR A 256 -6.08 -7.20 -12.19
N ASN A 257 -5.38 -8.31 -12.08
CA ASN A 257 -5.29 -9.33 -13.12
C ASN A 257 -5.91 -10.63 -12.61
N VAL A 258 -6.64 -11.30 -13.49
CA VAL A 258 -7.23 -12.62 -13.25
C VAL A 258 -6.58 -13.62 -14.19
N LEU A 259 -6.23 -14.80 -13.67
CA LEU A 259 -5.90 -15.99 -14.45
C LEU A 259 -6.85 -17.11 -14.05
N ILE A 260 -7.66 -17.59 -14.99
CA ILE A 260 -8.47 -18.81 -14.87
C ILE A 260 -7.67 -19.96 -15.47
N SER A 261 -7.48 -21.01 -14.68
CA SER A 261 -6.68 -22.18 -15.00
C SER A 261 -7.40 -23.48 -14.63
N ASP A 262 -6.76 -24.61 -14.91
CA ASP A 262 -7.23 -25.94 -14.52
C ASP A 262 -8.69 -26.19 -14.92
N LEU A 263 -8.98 -25.96 -16.20
CA LEU A 263 -10.31 -26.18 -16.80
C LEU A 263 -11.42 -25.36 -16.10
N GLY A 264 -11.07 -24.20 -15.55
CA GLY A 264 -11.97 -23.32 -14.82
C GLY A 264 -12.08 -23.62 -13.32
N LYS A 265 -11.36 -24.60 -12.78
CA LYS A 265 -11.48 -24.99 -11.37
C LYS A 265 -10.58 -24.20 -10.43
N ARG A 266 -9.63 -23.43 -10.96
CA ARG A 266 -8.70 -22.62 -10.17
C ARG A 266 -8.49 -21.25 -10.78
N VAL A 267 -8.48 -20.21 -9.95
CA VAL A 267 -8.35 -18.81 -10.38
C VAL A 267 -7.37 -18.05 -9.51
N PHE A 268 -6.51 -17.22 -10.11
CA PHE A 268 -5.55 -16.36 -9.41
C PHE A 268 -5.89 -14.88 -9.58
N LEU A 269 -5.73 -14.09 -8.51
CA LEU A 269 -6.00 -12.65 -8.44
C LEU A 269 -4.77 -11.89 -7.90
N PHE A 270 -4.30 -10.85 -8.60
CA PHE A 270 -3.06 -10.09 -8.29
C PHE A 270 -3.30 -8.55 -8.13
N LEU A 271 -2.57 -7.84 -7.23
CA LEU A 271 -2.77 -6.40 -6.84
C LEU A 271 -1.56 -5.45 -7.14
N GLN A 272 -1.75 -4.12 -7.04
CA GLN A 272 -0.89 -3.03 -7.60
C GLN A 272 0.44 -2.64 -6.90
N TRP A 273 0.64 -2.80 -5.58
CA TRP A 273 1.94 -2.42 -4.97
C TRP A 273 3.07 -3.29 -5.55
N ASP A 274 2.78 -4.57 -5.72
CA ASP A 274 3.65 -5.55 -6.37
C ASP A 274 3.90 -5.24 -7.85
N ASP A 275 2.99 -4.51 -8.52
CA ASP A 275 3.20 -4.03 -9.88
C ASP A 275 4.36 -3.03 -9.98
N ARG A 276 4.41 -2.06 -9.07
CA ARG A 276 5.51 -1.07 -9.03
C ARG A 276 6.84 -1.74 -8.72
N LEU A 277 6.82 -2.82 -7.92
CA LEU A 277 8.00 -3.63 -7.60
C LEU A 277 8.53 -4.31 -8.86
N ARG A 278 7.65 -4.94 -9.65
CA ARG A 278 8.01 -5.56 -10.94
C ARG A 278 8.54 -4.56 -11.97
N ARG A 279 8.08 -3.31 -11.92
CA ARG A 279 8.55 -2.24 -12.83
C ARG A 279 9.93 -1.68 -12.46
N GLY A 280 10.53 -2.12 -11.36
CA GLY A 280 11.86 -1.67 -10.92
C GLY A 280 11.86 -0.24 -10.37
N LEU A 281 10.71 0.27 -9.91
CA LEU A 281 10.58 1.63 -9.38
C LEU A 281 11.14 1.77 -7.95
N PHE A 282 11.41 0.64 -7.28
CA PHE A 282 12.04 0.62 -5.97
C PHE A 282 13.56 0.51 -6.12
N HIS A 283 14.29 1.17 -5.21
CA HIS A 283 15.75 1.11 -5.15
C HIS A 283 16.28 -0.31 -4.86
N TYR A 284 15.47 -1.15 -4.23
CA TYR A 284 15.75 -2.54 -3.89
C TYR A 284 14.43 -3.27 -3.58
N ASP A 285 14.44 -4.60 -3.68
CA ASP A 285 13.32 -5.44 -3.30
C ASP A 285 13.36 -5.75 -1.80
N ILE A 286 12.48 -5.14 -1.01
CA ILE A 286 12.45 -5.37 0.45
C ILE A 286 12.05 -6.81 0.82
N THR A 287 11.38 -7.54 -0.07
CA THR A 287 10.87 -8.88 0.22
C THR A 287 11.97 -9.95 0.26
N THR A 288 13.13 -9.68 -0.32
CA THR A 288 14.27 -10.59 -0.32
C THR A 288 15.12 -10.48 0.94
N TYR A 289 14.89 -9.47 1.78
CA TYR A 289 15.72 -9.21 2.94
C TYR A 289 15.23 -9.91 4.20
N GLU A 290 16.18 -10.42 4.98
CA GLU A 290 15.91 -11.12 6.23
C GLU A 290 15.37 -10.21 7.33
N ARG A 291 14.45 -10.78 8.10
CA ARG A 291 13.85 -10.18 9.28
C ARG A 291 13.82 -11.20 10.41
N LYS A 292 14.10 -10.75 11.63
CA LYS A 292 13.91 -11.56 12.85
C LYS A 292 13.35 -10.71 13.98
N VAL A 293 12.66 -11.37 14.90
CA VAL A 293 12.38 -10.82 16.23
C VAL A 293 13.60 -11.17 17.10
N ILE A 294 14.19 -10.19 17.75
CA ILE A 294 15.25 -10.40 18.72
C ILE A 294 14.62 -11.04 19.97
N PRO A 295 15.14 -12.17 20.45
CA PRO A 295 14.71 -12.73 21.73
C PRO A 295 15.04 -11.79 22.88
N GLY A 296 14.09 -11.56 23.78
CA GLY A 296 14.28 -10.74 24.98
C GLY A 296 12.94 -10.26 25.55
N GLU A 297 13.00 -9.30 26.48
CA GLU A 297 11.85 -8.73 27.18
C GLU A 297 10.90 -7.96 26.23
N TYR A 298 11.45 -7.24 25.26
CA TYR A 298 10.70 -6.30 24.42
C TYR A 298 10.25 -6.92 23.10
N GLY A 299 11.04 -7.85 22.56
CA GLY A 299 10.84 -8.47 21.26
C GLY A 299 11.01 -7.48 20.10
N PHE A 300 12.10 -6.70 20.10
CA PHE A 300 12.54 -5.82 19.03
C PHE A 300 12.60 -6.56 17.69
N ILE A 301 12.18 -5.90 16.62
CA ILE A 301 12.13 -6.50 15.30
C ILE A 301 13.29 -5.90 14.51
N THR A 302 14.15 -6.74 13.94
CA THR A 302 15.24 -6.29 13.06
C THR A 302 14.96 -6.69 11.63
N GLN A 303 15.24 -5.78 10.71
CA GLN A 303 15.22 -6.00 9.27
C GLN A 303 16.58 -5.59 8.71
N LEU A 304 17.29 -6.50 8.04
CA LEU A 304 18.49 -6.08 7.32
C LEU A 304 18.09 -5.41 6.01
N VAL A 305 18.68 -4.27 5.67
CA VAL A 305 18.55 -3.65 4.35
C VAL A 305 19.91 -3.14 3.90
N GLU A 306 20.70 -4.03 3.28
CA GLU A 306 22.06 -3.72 2.84
C GLU A 306 22.07 -2.72 1.68
N GLY A 307 22.99 -1.76 1.75
CA GLY A 307 23.14 -0.70 0.75
C GLY A 307 22.07 0.40 0.81
N ARG A 308 21.21 0.39 1.83
CA ARG A 308 20.20 1.43 2.04
C ARG A 308 20.82 2.80 2.31
N ASP A 309 21.92 2.84 3.03
CA ASP A 309 22.72 4.04 3.32
C ASP A 309 23.30 4.69 2.06
N LEU A 310 23.73 3.90 1.08
CA LEU A 310 24.26 4.39 -0.19
C LEU A 310 23.17 4.94 -1.13
N LYS A 311 21.94 4.43 -1.01
CA LYS A 311 20.81 4.78 -1.89
C LYS A 311 19.86 5.81 -1.26
N LYS A 312 19.93 6.01 0.06
CA LYS A 312 19.11 7.01 0.76
C LYS A 312 19.66 8.40 0.48
N ARG A 313 18.78 9.32 0.08
CA ARG A 313 19.13 10.73 -0.14
C ARG A 313 19.68 11.35 1.16
N PRO A 314 20.77 12.14 1.09
CA PRO A 314 21.28 12.86 2.26
C PRO A 314 20.29 13.93 2.71
N THR A 315 20.31 14.28 4.00
CA THR A 315 19.50 15.38 4.52
C THR A 315 20.04 16.72 4.01
N GLU A 316 19.24 17.43 3.22
CA GLU A 316 19.62 18.73 2.63
C GLU A 316 19.22 19.94 3.50
N PHE A 317 18.60 19.71 4.65
CA PHE A 317 18.04 20.74 5.54
C PHE A 317 18.82 20.85 6.85
N ARG A 318 18.66 21.99 7.53
CA ARG A 318 19.20 22.17 8.87
C ARG A 318 18.52 21.22 9.84
N VAL A 319 19.23 20.76 10.86
CA VAL A 319 18.68 19.83 11.87
C VAL A 319 18.44 20.49 13.21
N ASP A 320 18.85 21.75 13.39
CA ASP A 320 18.68 22.53 14.62
C ASP A 320 17.31 23.22 14.72
N LYS A 321 16.54 23.23 13.63
CA LYS A 321 15.20 23.83 13.56
C LYS A 321 14.15 22.81 13.12
N VAL A 322 13.12 22.61 13.94
CA VAL A 322 11.96 21.76 13.63
C VAL A 322 11.12 22.37 12.52
N LEU A 323 10.86 23.67 12.59
CA LEU A 323 10.14 24.41 11.56
C LEU A 323 11.11 25.20 10.68
N GLN A 324 11.01 24.97 9.37
CA GLN A 324 11.79 25.67 8.36
C GLN A 324 10.88 25.94 7.15
N PRO A 325 11.05 27.07 6.45
CA PRO A 325 10.33 27.34 5.21
C PRO A 325 10.54 26.22 4.18
N PHE A 326 9.52 25.94 3.38
CA PHE A 326 9.64 25.05 2.24
C PHE A 326 10.69 25.58 1.26
N ASP A 327 11.46 24.68 0.65
CA ASP A 327 12.54 25.01 -0.28
C ASP A 327 12.35 24.20 -1.57
N GLU A 328 11.87 24.88 -2.62
CA GLU A 328 11.65 24.30 -3.94
C GLU A 328 12.93 23.78 -4.61
N ALA A 329 14.10 24.33 -4.27
CA ALA A 329 15.36 23.93 -4.88
C ALA A 329 15.77 22.52 -4.42
N LYS A 330 15.52 22.18 -3.16
CA LYS A 330 15.83 20.87 -2.55
C LYS A 330 14.85 19.78 -3.00
N PHE A 331 15.19 18.51 -2.78
CA PHE A 331 14.26 17.44 -3.11
C PHE A 331 12.93 17.59 -2.35
N ASN A 332 11.83 17.40 -3.05
CA ASN A 332 10.48 17.45 -2.50
C ASN A 332 9.53 16.62 -3.38
N PHE A 333 8.35 16.28 -2.88
CA PHE A 333 7.46 15.33 -3.55
C PHE A 333 6.79 15.83 -4.84
N THR A 334 6.92 17.10 -5.22
CA THR A 334 6.50 17.53 -6.58
C THR A 334 7.43 16.98 -7.67
N LYS A 335 8.59 16.44 -7.29
CA LYS A 335 9.63 15.92 -8.18
C LYS A 335 9.59 14.39 -8.38
N ILE A 336 8.65 13.68 -7.77
CA ILE A 336 8.50 12.22 -7.97
C ILE A 336 7.83 11.92 -9.31
N GLY A 337 8.13 10.76 -9.91
CA GLY A 337 7.45 10.31 -11.12
C GLY A 337 5.97 9.98 -10.85
N LEU A 338 5.08 10.24 -11.81
CA LEU A 338 3.66 9.88 -11.70
C LEU A 338 3.46 8.37 -11.51
N GLU A 339 4.39 7.57 -12.03
CA GLU A 339 4.45 6.12 -11.86
C GLU A 339 4.69 5.65 -10.42
N GLU A 340 5.21 6.52 -9.55
CA GLU A 340 5.39 6.26 -8.12
C GLU A 340 4.09 6.48 -7.33
N ALA A 341 3.14 7.25 -7.87
CA ALA A 341 1.83 7.45 -7.25
C ALA A 341 0.96 6.17 -7.36
N LEU A 342 0.24 5.87 -6.29
CA LEU A 342 -0.73 4.78 -6.22
C LEU A 342 -2.15 5.30 -6.43
N PHE A 343 -2.58 6.30 -5.63
CA PHE A 343 -3.92 6.89 -5.67
C PHE A 343 -3.97 8.22 -4.89
N ARG A 344 -5.02 9.04 -5.10
CA ARG A 344 -5.36 10.13 -4.17
C ARG A 344 -6.14 9.62 -2.98
N PHE A 345 -5.99 10.30 -1.85
CA PHE A 345 -6.59 9.93 -0.58
C PHE A 345 -7.16 11.17 0.11
N GLU A 346 -8.49 11.32 0.09
CA GLU A 346 -9.19 12.52 0.55
C GLU A 346 -10.09 12.19 1.76
N GLY A 347 -10.31 13.16 2.64
CA GLY A 347 -11.37 13.08 3.65
C GLY A 347 -12.74 13.40 3.02
N SER A 348 -13.81 12.72 3.43
CA SER A 348 -15.19 13.10 3.08
C SER A 348 -15.92 13.76 4.25
N GLU A 349 -16.95 14.54 3.93
CA GLU A 349 -17.81 15.23 4.91
C GLU A 349 -18.51 14.26 5.90
N ASN A 350 -18.64 12.97 5.55
CA ASN A 350 -19.30 11.95 6.36
C ASN A 350 -18.32 11.15 7.24
N GLU A 351 -17.17 11.72 7.58
CA GLU A 351 -16.11 11.07 8.38
C GLU A 351 -15.57 9.77 7.76
N LYS A 352 -15.77 9.54 6.46
CA LYS A 352 -15.22 8.40 5.71
C LYS A 352 -14.08 8.89 4.84
N ALA A 353 -13.03 8.09 4.63
CA ALA A 353 -12.08 8.46 3.58
C ALA A 353 -12.67 8.15 2.21
N GLN A 354 -12.31 8.97 1.22
CA GLN A 354 -12.58 8.73 -0.18
C GLN A 354 -11.25 8.54 -0.91
N TYR A 355 -11.16 7.43 -1.62
CA TYR A 355 -10.01 7.09 -2.44
C TYR A 355 -10.34 7.46 -3.86
N PHE A 356 -9.58 8.39 -4.42
CA PHE A 356 -9.68 8.72 -5.83
C PHE A 356 -8.39 8.26 -6.48
N HIS A 357 -8.38 7.04 -7.00
CA HIS A 357 -7.27 6.58 -7.83
C HIS A 357 -6.95 7.66 -8.89
N ASP A 358 -7.99 8.29 -9.46
CA ASP A 358 -7.85 9.50 -10.26
C ASP A 358 -9.02 10.46 -10.14
N SER A 359 -8.72 11.62 -9.60
CA SER A 359 -9.44 12.84 -9.93
C SER A 359 -8.42 13.72 -10.65
N PRO A 360 -8.75 14.29 -11.83
CA PRO A 360 -7.80 15.07 -12.61
C PRO A 360 -7.08 16.04 -11.68
N ILE A 361 -5.78 16.20 -11.88
CA ILE A 361 -5.02 17.29 -11.26
C ILE A 361 -5.65 18.58 -11.80
N SER A 362 -6.76 19.02 -11.23
CA SER A 362 -7.30 20.36 -11.45
C SER A 362 -6.19 21.28 -10.97
N GLU A 363 -5.77 22.24 -11.80
CA GLU A 363 -4.79 23.23 -11.37
C GLU A 363 -5.18 23.90 -10.04
N SER A 364 -6.48 23.95 -9.71
CA SER A 364 -7.06 24.65 -8.56
C SER A 364 -6.99 23.95 -7.20
N ASP A 365 -6.98 22.61 -7.09
CA ASP A 365 -7.25 21.95 -5.81
C ASP A 365 -5.99 21.37 -5.14
N PRO A 366 -5.83 21.53 -3.81
CA PRO A 366 -4.78 20.84 -3.05
C PRO A 366 -5.00 19.33 -3.06
N LEU A 367 -4.05 18.57 -3.62
CA LEU A 367 -4.18 17.13 -3.82
C LEU A 367 -3.47 16.33 -2.73
N ASN A 368 -4.18 15.40 -2.10
CA ASN A 368 -3.60 14.43 -1.17
C ASN A 368 -3.27 13.11 -1.89
N PHE A 369 -2.03 12.64 -1.82
CA PHE A 369 -1.57 11.44 -2.55
C PHE A 369 -1.02 10.34 -1.66
N ILE A 370 -1.25 9.09 -2.05
CA ILE A 370 -0.48 7.93 -1.63
C ILE A 370 0.50 7.56 -2.74
N ALA A 371 1.80 7.54 -2.44
CA ALA A 371 2.86 7.11 -3.35
C ALA A 371 3.66 5.95 -2.74
N ILE A 372 4.35 5.15 -3.57
CA ILE A 372 5.31 4.18 -3.06
C ILE A 372 6.45 4.90 -2.34
N ASN A 373 6.98 4.29 -1.28
CA ASN A 373 8.30 4.68 -0.83
C ASN A 373 9.35 3.89 -1.62
N VAL A 374 10.08 4.56 -2.52
CA VAL A 374 11.11 3.93 -3.37
C VAL A 374 12.27 3.33 -2.57
N SER A 375 12.42 3.68 -1.29
CA SER A 375 13.33 3.02 -0.32
C SER A 375 12.53 2.30 0.78
N PRO A 376 11.85 1.19 0.43
CA PRO A 376 10.91 0.53 1.32
C PRO A 376 11.64 -0.03 2.55
N ILE A 377 10.96 -0.13 3.69
CA ILE A 377 11.49 -0.79 4.91
C ILE A 377 10.69 -2.02 5.27
N GLY A 378 9.48 -2.13 4.75
CA GLY A 378 8.64 -3.30 4.83
C GLY A 378 7.73 -3.37 3.61
N HIS A 379 6.96 -4.45 3.53
CA HIS A 379 5.98 -4.63 2.47
C HIS A 379 4.88 -3.55 2.56
N GLY A 380 4.44 -3.04 1.40
CA GLY A 380 3.43 -1.99 1.36
C GLY A 380 3.91 -0.65 1.90
N HIS A 381 5.23 -0.39 1.92
CA HIS A 381 5.75 0.90 2.36
C HIS A 381 5.35 1.99 1.36
N VAL A 382 4.53 2.92 1.84
CA VAL A 382 3.95 4.03 1.10
C VAL A 382 4.18 5.35 1.85
N LEU A 383 3.96 6.44 1.14
CA LEU A 383 3.98 7.81 1.65
C LEU A 383 2.61 8.43 1.44
N LEU A 384 2.02 8.98 2.49
CA LEU A 384 0.91 9.93 2.37
C LEU A 384 1.50 11.33 2.27
N ILE A 385 1.18 12.03 1.19
CA ILE A 385 1.65 13.37 0.88
C ILE A 385 0.43 14.29 0.84
N PRO A 386 0.11 14.98 1.94
CA PRO A 386 -1.04 15.85 1.99
C PRO A 386 -0.84 17.11 1.16
N ARG A 387 -1.86 17.52 0.41
CA ARG A 387 -1.97 18.81 -0.28
C ARG A 387 -0.68 19.22 -0.99
N ILE A 388 -0.17 18.32 -1.85
CA ILE A 388 1.17 18.43 -2.47
C ILE A 388 1.43 19.78 -3.16
N LYS A 389 0.38 20.45 -3.66
CA LYS A 389 0.45 21.77 -4.33
C LYS A 389 0.60 22.94 -3.37
N ASN A 390 0.25 22.76 -2.10
CA ASN A 390 0.39 23.79 -1.08
C ASN A 390 1.82 23.87 -0.56
N LEU A 391 2.70 22.95 -1.00
CA LEU A 391 4.12 22.95 -0.67
C LEU A 391 4.34 23.02 0.85
N LEU A 392 3.52 22.28 1.58
CA LEU A 392 3.53 22.33 3.05
C LEU A 392 4.90 21.83 3.54
N PRO A 393 5.63 22.60 4.38
CA PRO A 393 6.84 22.09 5.02
C PRO A 393 6.50 20.88 5.90
N GLN A 394 7.52 20.14 6.38
CA GLN A 394 7.34 19.00 7.29
C GLN A 394 6.87 19.47 8.68
N ARG A 395 5.61 19.90 8.75
CA ARG A 395 4.90 20.54 9.86
C ARG A 395 3.55 19.85 10.03
N ILE A 396 3.19 19.49 11.24
CA ILE A 396 1.84 18.98 11.53
C ILE A 396 0.85 20.15 11.57
N ASP A 397 -0.28 19.96 10.90
CA ASP A 397 -1.52 20.72 11.04
C ASP A 397 -2.68 19.74 11.31
N GLN A 398 -3.77 20.23 11.88
CA GLN A 398 -4.89 19.39 12.32
C GLN A 398 -5.52 18.59 11.16
N GLU A 399 -5.66 19.19 9.99
CA GLU A 399 -6.33 18.58 8.84
C GLU A 399 -5.48 17.47 8.21
N SER A 400 -4.22 17.75 7.90
CA SER A 400 -3.29 16.76 7.35
C SER A 400 -3.04 15.61 8.32
N PHE A 401 -3.03 15.90 9.62
CA PHE A 401 -2.84 14.88 10.65
C PHE A 401 -4.06 13.98 10.80
N LEU A 402 -5.27 14.54 10.81
CA LEU A 402 -6.50 13.75 10.79
C LEU A 402 -6.57 12.83 9.56
N LEU A 403 -6.11 13.30 8.40
CA LEU A 403 -6.02 12.47 7.21
C LEU A 403 -5.14 11.23 7.43
N ALA A 404 -4.02 11.34 8.16
CA ALA A 404 -3.18 10.18 8.50
C ALA A 404 -3.90 9.15 9.40
N PHE A 405 -4.83 9.58 10.27
CA PHE A 405 -5.66 8.66 11.05
C PHE A 405 -6.67 7.93 10.16
N TYR A 406 -7.31 8.65 9.24
CA TYR A 406 -8.20 8.02 8.29
C TYR A 406 -7.47 6.98 7.43
N LEU A 407 -6.22 7.25 7.03
CA LEU A 407 -5.41 6.26 6.33
C LEU A 407 -5.21 4.98 7.16
N SER A 408 -4.88 5.12 8.45
CA SER A 408 -4.71 3.97 9.35
C SER A 408 -6.02 3.21 9.56
N ARG A 409 -7.14 3.92 9.77
CA ARG A 409 -8.46 3.32 9.98
C ARG A 409 -8.92 2.52 8.76
N GLU A 410 -8.77 3.11 7.58
CA GLU A 410 -9.32 2.57 6.35
C GLU A 410 -8.45 1.49 5.71
N ALA A 411 -7.15 1.45 6.05
CA ALA A 411 -6.35 0.26 5.82
C ALA A 411 -6.93 -0.99 6.51
N GLY A 412 -7.82 -0.81 7.50
CA GLY A 412 -8.69 -1.86 8.05
C GLY A 412 -7.92 -2.97 8.76
N SER A 413 -6.67 -2.72 9.16
CA SER A 413 -5.80 -3.72 9.73
C SER A 413 -5.00 -3.15 10.90
N PRO A 414 -4.96 -3.83 12.06
CA PRO A 414 -4.10 -3.42 13.16
C PRO A 414 -2.62 -3.57 12.79
N TYR A 415 -2.28 -4.25 11.70
CA TYR A 415 -0.92 -4.47 11.20
C TYR A 415 -0.43 -3.38 10.25
N PHE A 416 -1.29 -2.43 9.87
CA PHE A 416 -0.89 -1.28 9.07
C PHE A 416 -0.55 -0.09 10.00
N LYS A 417 0.68 0.39 9.90
CA LYS A 417 1.22 1.43 10.80
C LYS A 417 1.47 2.70 10.02
N VAL A 418 1.13 3.85 10.59
CA VAL A 418 1.43 5.16 10.01
C VAL A 418 2.39 5.89 10.96
N GLY A 419 3.45 6.47 10.41
CA GLY A 419 4.53 7.10 11.14
C GLY A 419 4.82 8.49 10.62
N TYR A 420 5.17 9.40 11.53
CA TYR A 420 5.61 10.75 11.24
C TYR A 420 6.92 11.04 11.95
N ASN A 421 7.80 11.76 11.26
CA ASN A 421 9.05 12.28 11.80
C ASN A 421 9.03 13.80 11.58
N SER A 422 9.32 14.59 12.60
CA SER A 422 9.58 16.03 12.45
C SER A 422 11.03 16.29 12.02
N LEU A 423 11.34 17.49 11.52
CA LEU A 423 12.75 17.90 11.34
C LEU A 423 13.45 17.93 12.71
N GLY A 424 14.72 17.53 12.75
CA GLY A 424 15.44 17.29 14.01
C GLY A 424 15.13 15.92 14.66
N ALA A 425 14.10 15.21 14.19
CA ALA A 425 13.72 13.86 14.61
C ALA A 425 13.76 12.86 13.43
N PHE A 426 14.80 12.94 12.60
CA PHE A 426 15.09 12.02 11.49
C PHE A 426 14.15 12.07 10.27
N ALA A 427 13.34 13.12 10.13
CA ALA A 427 12.82 13.48 8.81
C ALA A 427 13.97 13.91 7.89
N THR A 428 13.96 13.44 6.65
CA THR A 428 15.00 13.75 5.65
C THR A 428 14.52 14.67 4.54
N ILE A 429 13.23 15.00 4.50
CA ILE A 429 12.58 15.81 3.47
C ILE A 429 11.73 16.88 4.17
N ASN A 430 11.90 18.15 3.81
CA ASN A 430 11.05 19.25 4.29
C ASN A 430 9.85 19.47 3.35
N HIS A 431 9.02 18.45 3.22
CA HIS A 431 7.73 18.49 2.53
C HIS A 431 6.82 17.53 3.30
N LEU A 432 5.70 18.02 3.82
CA LEU A 432 4.77 17.26 4.66
C LEU A 432 4.48 15.87 4.08
N HIS A 433 4.87 14.85 4.82
CA HIS A 433 4.54 13.48 4.52
C HIS A 433 4.43 12.62 5.78
N PHE A 434 3.58 11.61 5.68
CA PHE A 434 3.51 10.48 6.59
C PHE A 434 4.02 9.24 5.86
N GLN A 435 4.61 8.33 6.61
CA GLN A 435 5.13 7.06 6.10
C GLN A 435 4.24 5.95 6.62
N ALA A 436 3.94 4.94 5.84
CA ALA A 436 3.12 3.83 6.33
C ALA A 436 3.54 2.51 5.70
N PHE A 437 3.47 1.41 6.45
CA PHE A 437 3.73 0.09 5.90
C PHE A 437 2.97 -1.00 6.66
N TYR A 438 2.88 -2.17 6.05
CA TYR A 438 2.26 -3.34 6.64
C TYR A 438 3.31 -4.20 7.35
N LEU A 439 3.07 -4.46 8.64
CA LEU A 439 3.88 -5.32 9.48
C LEU A 439 2.95 -6.33 10.17
N PRO A 440 2.99 -7.64 9.84
CA PRO A 440 2.10 -8.66 10.40
C PRO A 440 2.44 -9.06 11.85
N MET A 441 2.78 -8.08 12.69
CA MET A 441 3.07 -8.21 14.11
C MET A 441 2.99 -6.83 14.77
N LEU A 442 2.76 -6.81 16.08
CA LEU A 442 2.79 -5.58 16.87
C LEU A 442 4.24 -5.13 17.12
N LEU A 443 4.46 -3.83 17.05
CA LEU A 443 5.72 -3.20 17.42
C LEU A 443 5.92 -3.32 18.95
N PRO A 444 7.17 -3.42 19.44
CA PRO A 444 7.47 -3.41 20.88
C PRO A 444 6.79 -2.31 21.67
N ALA A 445 6.77 -1.07 21.16
CA ALA A 445 6.07 0.04 21.83
C ALA A 445 4.55 -0.21 21.98
N GLU A 446 3.94 -0.96 21.06
CA GLU A 446 2.52 -1.31 21.15
C GLU A 446 2.24 -2.39 22.20
N LYS A 447 3.23 -3.24 22.48
CA LYS A 447 3.17 -4.29 23.50
C LYS A 447 3.62 -3.78 24.88
N ALA A 448 4.26 -2.62 24.93
CA ALA A 448 4.81 -2.07 26.17
C ALA A 448 3.71 -1.87 27.22
N ILE A 449 4.07 -2.12 28.47
CA ILE A 449 3.21 -1.85 29.61
C ILE A 449 2.94 -0.35 29.65
N THR A 450 1.70 0.03 29.95
CA THR A 450 1.30 1.43 30.02
C THR A 450 0.58 1.73 31.32
N ASP A 451 0.92 2.87 31.92
CA ASP A 451 0.22 3.43 33.06
C ASP A 451 -0.60 4.64 32.59
N THR A 452 -1.88 4.69 32.95
CA THR A 452 -2.73 5.85 32.68
C THR A 452 -2.22 7.03 33.50
N VAL A 453 -1.84 8.10 32.80
CA VAL A 453 -1.46 9.38 33.42
C VAL A 453 -2.73 10.16 33.76
N THR A 454 -3.64 10.29 32.78
CA THR A 454 -4.90 11.03 32.96
C THR A 454 -5.89 10.69 31.83
N THR A 455 -7.15 11.08 32.01
CA THR A 455 -8.18 11.09 30.97
C THR A 455 -8.64 12.52 30.75
N LEU A 456 -8.60 12.98 29.50
CA LEU A 456 -8.93 14.35 29.15
C LEU A 456 -10.45 14.57 29.13
N GLY A 457 -10.88 15.83 29.17
CA GLY A 457 -12.31 16.19 29.16
C GLY A 457 -13.08 15.71 27.92
N ASN A 458 -12.39 15.49 26.80
CA ASN A 458 -12.93 14.90 25.57
C ASN A 458 -12.85 13.36 25.53
N GLY A 459 -12.51 12.71 26.65
CA GLY A 459 -12.47 11.26 26.79
C GLY A 459 -11.19 10.58 26.29
N VAL A 460 -10.24 11.31 25.70
CA VAL A 460 -8.94 10.74 25.28
C VAL A 460 -8.14 10.33 26.52
N ARG A 461 -7.62 9.10 26.55
CA ARG A 461 -6.73 8.63 27.62
C ARG A 461 -5.28 8.93 27.25
N VAL A 462 -4.53 9.46 28.21
CA VAL A 462 -3.10 9.74 28.09
C VAL A 462 -2.36 8.75 28.98
N LEU A 463 -1.44 7.99 28.40
CA LEU A 463 -0.68 6.95 29.09
C LEU A 463 0.81 7.16 28.93
N ARG A 464 1.56 6.65 29.89
CA ARG A 464 3.02 6.61 29.84
C ARG A 464 3.47 5.18 29.55
N LEU A 465 4.46 5.02 28.68
CA LEU A 465 5.15 3.74 28.52
C LEU A 465 6.00 3.43 29.75
N VAL A 466 5.77 2.26 30.33
CA VAL A 466 6.47 1.75 31.53
C VAL A 466 7.51 0.73 31.10
N ASN A 467 8.72 0.85 31.64
CA ASN A 467 9.86 -0.03 31.38
C ASN A 467 10.26 -0.16 29.90
N TYR A 468 9.72 0.67 29.00
CA TYR A 468 10.15 0.72 27.61
C TYR A 468 11.45 1.54 27.47
N PRO A 469 12.44 1.13 26.66
CA PRO A 469 13.73 1.81 26.57
C PRO A 469 13.64 3.26 26.06
N VAL A 470 12.57 3.59 25.34
CA VAL A 470 12.31 4.94 24.86
C VAL A 470 11.19 5.57 25.69
N LYS A 471 11.46 6.76 26.25
CA LYS A 471 10.40 7.55 26.90
C LYS A 471 9.39 7.99 25.84
N GLY A 472 8.15 7.58 25.99
CA GLY A 472 7.05 7.90 25.08
C GLY A 472 5.74 8.06 25.82
N ILE A 473 4.87 8.90 25.26
CA ILE A 473 3.49 9.10 25.71
C ILE A 473 2.59 8.38 24.70
N ALA A 474 1.70 7.54 25.18
CA ALA A 474 0.66 6.94 24.37
C ALA A 474 -0.67 7.67 24.59
N PHE A 475 -1.47 7.73 23.54
CA PHE A 475 -2.81 8.29 23.54
C PHE A 475 -3.75 7.27 22.93
N GLU A 476 -4.95 7.11 23.49
CA GLU A 476 -5.96 6.21 22.93
C GLU A 476 -7.36 6.74 23.13
N CYS A 477 -8.27 6.30 22.27
CA CYS A 477 -9.69 6.62 22.44
C CYS A 477 -10.23 5.94 23.72
N GLY A 478 -10.73 6.74 24.66
CA GLY A 478 -11.61 6.25 25.74
C GLY A 478 -13.06 6.10 25.27
N ASP A 479 -13.92 5.63 26.16
CA ASP A 479 -15.29 5.16 25.86
C ASP A 479 -16.20 6.21 25.18
N ASN A 480 -15.93 7.49 25.38
CA ASN A 480 -16.71 8.61 24.84
C ASN A 480 -15.90 9.51 23.88
N SER A 481 -14.79 9.02 23.32
CA SER A 481 -13.93 9.80 22.42
C SER A 481 -13.88 9.22 21.01
N SER A 482 -13.83 10.10 20.02
CA SER A 482 -13.69 9.75 18.62
C SER A 482 -12.22 9.76 18.16
N ILE A 483 -11.97 9.26 16.95
CA ILE A 483 -10.66 9.39 16.28
C ILE A 483 -10.33 10.87 16.05
N GLN A 484 -11.34 11.71 15.82
CA GLN A 484 -11.20 13.14 15.63
C GLN A 484 -10.75 13.82 16.92
N ASP A 485 -11.33 13.45 18.08
CA ASP A 485 -10.90 13.96 19.39
C ASP A 485 -9.44 13.58 19.67
N LEU A 486 -9.08 12.34 19.34
CA LEU A 486 -7.70 11.84 19.48
C LEU A 486 -6.75 12.62 18.55
N ALA A 487 -7.09 12.76 17.26
CA ALA A 487 -6.29 13.50 16.28
C ALA A 487 -6.14 14.98 16.65
N ALA A 488 -7.21 15.65 17.10
CA ALA A 488 -7.18 17.04 17.55
C ALA A 488 -6.28 17.21 18.79
N THR A 489 -6.41 16.33 19.78
CA THR A 489 -5.60 16.36 21.00
C THR A 489 -4.11 16.26 20.66
N ILE A 490 -3.74 15.29 19.83
CA ILE A 490 -2.33 15.00 19.54
C ILE A 490 -1.75 16.01 18.55
N SER A 491 -2.53 16.49 17.57
CA SER A 491 -2.07 17.57 16.69
C SER A 491 -1.78 18.86 17.45
N ASN A 492 -2.60 19.23 18.45
CA ASN A 492 -2.30 20.37 19.32
C ASN A 492 -1.00 20.20 20.09
N ALA A 493 -0.75 19.01 20.65
CA ALA A 493 0.53 18.70 21.30
C ALA A 493 1.71 18.80 20.31
N CYS A 494 1.55 18.27 19.10
CA CYS A 494 2.58 18.34 18.06
C CYS A 494 2.84 19.78 17.59
N ILE A 495 1.80 20.60 17.45
CA ILE A 495 1.88 22.02 17.09
C ILE A 495 2.67 22.79 18.14
N TYR A 496 2.37 22.57 19.43
CA TYR A 496 3.15 23.16 20.51
C TYR A 496 4.63 22.76 20.44
N LEU A 497 4.92 21.47 20.25
CA LEU A 497 6.31 20.98 20.17
C LEU A 497 7.08 21.58 19.00
N GLN A 498 6.50 21.61 17.79
CA GLN A 498 7.17 22.18 16.62
C GLN A 498 7.35 23.71 16.73
N ASP A 499 6.39 24.44 17.31
CA ASP A 499 6.49 25.90 17.49
C ASP A 499 7.54 26.27 18.55
N ASN A 500 7.75 25.40 19.55
CA ASN A 500 8.80 25.54 20.56
C ASN A 500 10.12 24.82 20.19
N ASN A 501 10.26 24.39 18.93
CA ASN A 501 11.47 23.77 18.42
C ASN A 501 11.91 22.48 19.14
N HIS A 502 10.95 21.69 19.62
CA HIS A 502 11.17 20.37 20.19
C HIS A 502 10.93 19.29 19.12
N PRO A 503 11.97 18.56 18.67
CA PRO A 503 11.78 17.47 17.72
C PRO A 503 10.99 16.31 18.34
N TYR A 504 10.16 15.65 17.53
CA TYR A 504 9.34 14.51 17.92
C TYR A 504 9.04 13.55 16.78
N ASN A 505 8.63 12.33 17.14
CA ASN A 505 8.13 11.29 16.24
C ASN A 505 6.74 10.84 16.68
N VAL A 506 5.89 10.43 15.73
CA VAL A 506 4.53 9.96 16.02
C VAL A 506 4.28 8.63 15.32
N LEU A 507 3.85 7.62 16.06
CA LEU A 507 3.32 6.36 15.52
C LEU A 507 1.81 6.33 15.71
N ILE A 508 1.04 6.23 14.64
CA ILE A 508 -0.40 5.94 14.64
C ILE A 508 -0.58 4.45 14.36
N SER A 509 -1.35 3.79 15.23
CA SER A 509 -1.54 2.35 15.27
C SER A 509 -2.99 1.97 15.59
N ASP A 510 -3.27 0.67 15.58
CA ASP A 510 -4.57 0.10 15.92
C ASP A 510 -5.75 0.78 15.21
N LEU A 511 -5.68 0.85 13.87
CA LEU A 511 -6.71 1.46 13.02
C LEU A 511 -6.98 2.95 13.38
N GLY A 512 -5.95 3.66 13.84
CA GLY A 512 -6.04 5.05 14.27
C GLY A 512 -6.49 5.25 15.72
N LYS A 513 -6.74 4.18 16.48
CA LYS A 513 -7.26 4.28 17.86
C LYS A 513 -6.18 4.46 18.92
N ARG A 514 -4.91 4.23 18.57
CA ARG A 514 -3.78 4.36 19.50
C ARG A 514 -2.60 5.04 18.85
N VAL A 515 -2.04 6.02 19.54
CA VAL A 515 -0.94 6.85 19.02
C VAL A 515 0.16 6.97 20.05
N PHE A 516 1.41 6.90 19.60
CA PHE A 516 2.59 7.07 20.44
C PHE A 516 3.35 8.31 19.98
N LEU A 517 3.67 9.18 20.93
CA LEU A 517 4.46 10.39 20.75
C LEU A 517 5.80 10.20 21.45
N PHE A 518 6.89 10.31 20.70
CA PHE A 518 8.26 10.20 21.20
C PHE A 518 8.96 11.54 21.05
N LEU A 519 9.42 12.11 22.16
CA LEU A 519 10.20 13.35 22.16
C LEU A 519 11.67 13.04 21.82
N GLN A 520 12.28 13.88 20.99
CA GLN A 520 13.65 13.70 20.50
C GLN A 520 14.53 14.89 20.82
N ASN A 521 15.73 14.59 21.30
CA ASN A 521 16.82 15.57 21.42
C ASN A 521 18.13 15.08 20.80
N TYR A 522 18.09 14.00 20.02
CA TYR A 522 19.30 13.40 19.45
C TYR A 522 20.09 14.37 18.56
N ALA A 523 19.43 15.08 17.65
CA ALA A 523 20.10 16.01 16.73
C ALA A 523 20.81 17.16 17.49
N GLU A 524 20.20 17.63 18.57
CA GLU A 524 20.74 18.67 19.44
C GLU A 524 21.90 18.15 20.31
N LYS A 525 21.76 16.95 20.90
CA LYS A 525 22.86 16.28 21.60
C LYS A 525 24.05 16.07 20.67
N ARG A 526 23.79 15.67 19.42
CA ARG A 526 24.83 15.46 18.40
C ARG A 526 25.52 16.76 18.02
N SER A 527 24.79 17.86 17.84
CA SER A 527 25.40 19.17 17.53
C SER A 527 26.23 19.70 18.70
N ARG A 528 25.89 19.34 19.94
CA ARG A 528 26.66 19.63 21.16
C ARG A 528 27.82 18.66 21.42
N GLY A 529 27.97 17.59 20.63
CA GLY A 529 29.01 16.57 20.83
C GLY A 529 28.75 15.62 22.01
N GLU A 530 27.51 15.54 22.49
CA GLU A 530 27.08 14.72 23.64
C GLU A 530 26.73 13.27 23.26
N VAL A 531 26.83 12.91 21.97
CA VAL A 531 26.56 11.55 21.47
C VAL A 531 27.88 10.80 21.32
N SER A 532 27.99 9.61 21.93
CA SER A 532 29.21 8.81 21.88
C SER A 532 29.53 8.30 20.47
N GLN A 533 30.82 8.06 20.20
CA GLN A 533 31.28 7.55 18.90
C GLN A 533 30.70 6.16 18.59
N GLU A 534 30.54 5.31 19.59
CA GLU A 534 29.92 3.98 19.46
C GLU A 534 28.47 4.06 18.93
N ILE A 535 27.65 4.99 19.45
CA ILE A 535 26.28 5.21 18.98
C ILE A 535 26.27 5.74 17.54
N MET A 536 27.24 6.58 17.20
CA MET A 536 27.40 7.12 15.84
C MET A 536 27.81 6.03 14.84
N ASP A 537 28.66 5.10 15.27
CA ASP A 537 29.20 4.01 14.45
C ASP A 537 28.17 2.88 14.20
N ASN A 538 27.20 2.71 15.09
CA ASN A 538 26.10 1.73 14.93
C ASN A 538 25.09 2.14 13.86
N GLN A 539 25.14 3.39 13.37
CA GLN A 539 24.34 3.93 12.26
C GLN A 539 22.81 3.71 12.33
N VAL A 540 22.27 3.37 13.50
CA VAL A 540 20.84 3.27 13.74
C VAL A 540 20.29 4.70 13.79
N ASN A 541 19.30 4.98 12.96
CA ASN A 541 18.61 6.27 12.95
C ASN A 541 17.40 6.14 13.87
N PRO A 542 17.32 6.80 15.03
CA PRO A 542 16.14 6.77 15.90
C PRO A 542 14.97 7.58 15.30
N ALA A 543 14.45 7.13 14.16
CA ALA A 543 13.19 7.59 13.60
C ALA A 543 12.02 6.83 14.24
N VAL A 544 10.79 7.21 13.89
CA VAL A 544 9.57 6.63 14.48
C VAL A 544 9.58 5.10 14.52
N TRP A 545 10.08 4.44 13.47
CA TRP A 545 10.08 2.99 13.37
C TRP A 545 11.03 2.36 14.38
N GLU A 546 12.28 2.82 14.44
CA GLU A 546 13.29 2.35 15.36
C GLU A 546 12.89 2.62 16.82
N LEU A 547 12.33 3.80 17.11
CA LEU A 547 11.83 4.15 18.43
C LEU A 547 10.63 3.32 18.87
N SER A 548 9.83 2.86 17.91
CA SER A 548 8.70 1.97 18.19
C SER A 548 9.14 0.50 18.30
N GLY A 549 10.39 0.21 17.93
CA GLY A 549 11.02 -1.09 18.06
C GLY A 549 11.15 -1.90 16.77
N TYR A 550 11.08 -1.24 15.61
CA TYR A 550 11.42 -1.80 14.31
C TYR A 550 12.76 -1.25 13.81
N MET A 551 13.81 -2.04 13.99
CA MET A 551 15.20 -1.70 13.73
C MET A 551 15.60 -2.05 12.30
N VAL A 552 15.80 -1.04 11.45
CA VAL A 552 16.33 -1.23 10.10
C VAL A 552 17.85 -1.17 10.13
N LEU A 553 18.49 -2.34 10.20
CA LEU A 553 19.94 -2.48 10.22
C LEU A 553 20.50 -2.47 8.80
N LYS A 554 21.73 -2.01 8.63
CA LYS A 554 22.36 -1.83 7.31
C LYS A 554 23.48 -2.82 7.03
N ARG A 555 24.11 -3.37 8.07
CA ARG A 555 25.22 -4.32 7.96
C ARG A 555 24.79 -5.69 8.48
N ARG A 556 25.16 -6.75 7.75
CA ARG A 556 24.93 -8.14 8.18
C ARG A 556 25.54 -8.42 9.55
N GLU A 557 26.70 -7.85 9.84
CA GLU A 557 27.36 -8.01 11.15
C GLU A 557 26.49 -7.49 12.30
N ASP A 558 25.96 -6.27 12.19
CA ASP A 558 25.05 -5.68 13.19
C ASP A 558 23.79 -6.52 13.33
N TYR A 559 23.22 -6.97 12.20
CA TYR A 559 22.03 -7.83 12.20
C TYR A 559 22.29 -9.18 12.88
N GLY A 560 23.46 -9.78 12.66
CA GLY A 560 23.87 -11.01 13.33
C GLY A 560 24.02 -10.83 14.84
N LYS A 561 24.64 -9.72 15.26
CA LYS A 561 24.97 -9.43 16.66
C LYS A 561 23.84 -8.78 17.47
N ALA A 562 22.76 -8.33 16.83
CA ALA A 562 21.67 -7.63 17.52
C ALA A 562 21.02 -8.47 18.63
N THR A 563 21.08 -7.97 19.87
CA THR A 563 20.48 -8.51 21.10
C THR A 563 19.71 -7.42 21.86
N GLU A 564 18.92 -7.81 22.88
CA GLU A 564 18.23 -6.88 23.80
C GLU A 564 19.00 -6.67 25.13
N GLU A 565 20.24 -7.16 25.23
CA GLU A 565 20.97 -7.14 26.51
C GLU A 565 21.37 -5.73 26.95
N SER A 566 21.23 -5.49 28.26
CA SER A 566 21.61 -4.28 28.97
C SER A 566 22.76 -4.56 29.94
N ASP A 567 24.02 -4.53 29.47
CA ASP A 567 25.19 -3.98 30.19
C ASP A 567 26.53 -4.44 29.58
N ASN A 568 27.44 -3.47 29.40
CA ASN A 568 28.89 -3.60 29.30
C ASN A 568 29.48 -4.51 28.20
N GLY A 569 29.33 -4.07 26.94
CA GLY A 569 30.36 -4.27 25.92
C GLY A 569 30.11 -5.42 24.95
N GLY A 570 29.40 -5.11 23.88
CA GLY A 570 29.24 -5.99 22.72
C GLY A 570 28.10 -5.54 21.82
N ALA A 571 28.41 -4.68 20.82
CA ALA A 571 27.50 -4.24 19.74
C ALA A 571 26.04 -3.96 20.16
N GLU A 572 25.86 -2.89 20.94
CA GLU A 572 24.55 -2.51 21.51
C GLU A 572 23.66 -1.73 20.52
N ILE A 573 22.35 -1.98 20.56
CA ILE A 573 21.36 -0.99 20.11
C ILE A 573 21.10 -0.02 21.28
N LYS A 574 22.06 0.86 21.57
CA LYS A 574 21.89 1.95 22.55
C LYS A 574 20.99 3.04 21.97
N ILE A 575 19.69 3.00 22.30
CA ILE A 575 18.82 4.18 22.19
C ILE A 575 19.03 5.00 23.46
N GLY A 576 19.47 6.27 23.33
CA GLY A 576 19.99 7.07 24.44
C GLY A 576 19.11 7.12 25.70
N ASP A 577 19.75 7.05 26.87
CA ASP A 577 19.16 6.78 28.20
C ASP A 577 18.21 7.84 28.80
N GLY A 578 17.83 8.87 28.04
CA GLY A 578 16.83 9.87 28.44
C GLY A 578 17.09 10.63 29.75
N ARG A 579 18.30 10.55 30.36
CA ARG A 579 18.65 11.35 31.55
C ARG A 579 18.91 12.81 31.11
N GLY A 580 18.34 13.78 31.82
CA GLY A 580 18.44 15.21 31.50
C GLY A 580 17.52 15.71 30.37
N GLN A 581 16.46 14.97 30.03
CA GLN A 581 15.43 15.46 29.10
C GLN A 581 14.39 16.33 29.83
N VAL A 582 13.98 17.43 29.19
CA VAL A 582 12.90 18.31 29.65
C VAL A 582 11.57 17.59 29.47
N CYS A 583 10.74 17.58 30.52
CA CYS A 583 9.42 16.94 30.51
C CYS A 583 8.32 17.99 30.31
N LEU A 584 7.44 17.74 29.34
CA LEU A 584 6.21 18.50 29.13
C LEU A 584 5.09 17.91 29.99
N VAL A 585 4.54 18.70 30.91
CA VAL A 585 3.30 18.36 31.62
C VAL A 585 2.13 19.00 30.87
N VAL A 586 1.28 18.19 30.25
CA VAL A 586 0.07 18.65 29.55
C VAL A 586 -1.11 18.45 30.49
N GLU A 587 -1.68 19.55 30.98
CA GLU A 587 -2.86 19.53 31.85
C GLU A 587 -4.03 20.24 31.15
N VAL A 588 -5.18 19.56 31.05
CA VAL A 588 -6.28 20.05 30.20
C VAL A 588 -7.16 21.12 30.84
N LEU A 589 -7.15 21.25 32.17
CA LEU A 589 -7.97 22.25 32.88
C LEU A 589 -7.29 22.68 34.18
N VAL A 590 -6.89 23.95 34.29
CA VAL A 590 -6.33 24.50 35.55
C VAL A 590 -7.37 25.37 36.24
N THR A 591 -7.60 25.09 37.53
CA THR A 591 -8.32 25.98 38.46
C THR A 591 -7.35 26.70 39.39
N SER A 592 -6.64 25.98 40.26
CA SER A 592 -5.72 26.56 41.27
C SER A 592 -4.23 26.31 41.02
N GLY A 593 -3.88 25.37 40.13
CA GLY A 593 -2.49 24.98 39.80
C GLY A 593 -1.90 23.85 40.67
N ALA A 594 -2.64 23.31 41.65
CA ALA A 594 -2.15 22.29 42.57
C ALA A 594 -1.88 20.91 41.92
N SER A 595 -2.65 20.55 40.90
CA SER A 595 -2.56 19.27 40.18
C SER A 595 -1.33 19.18 39.24
N VAL A 596 -0.85 20.31 38.71
CA VAL A 596 0.46 20.43 38.03
C VAL A 596 1.60 20.00 38.96
N LEU A 597 1.57 20.45 40.22
CA LEU A 597 2.63 20.18 41.21
C LEU A 597 2.60 18.73 41.70
N GLU A 598 1.41 18.16 41.90
CA GLU A 598 1.23 16.74 42.22
C GLU A 598 1.70 15.82 41.08
N THR A 599 1.58 16.28 39.82
CA THR A 599 2.07 15.56 38.63
C THR A 599 3.57 15.74 38.39
N ALA A 600 4.11 16.93 38.66
CA ALA A 600 5.52 17.25 38.46
C ALA A 600 6.44 16.60 39.51
N ALA A 601 5.98 16.40 40.75
CA ALA A 601 6.79 15.87 41.83
C ALA A 601 7.31 14.42 41.59
N PRO A 602 6.50 13.46 41.12
CA PRO A 602 6.98 12.13 40.72
C PRO A 602 7.93 12.17 39.50
N LEU A 603 7.68 13.07 38.54
CA LEU A 603 8.49 13.20 37.32
C LEU A 603 9.89 13.77 37.64
N ARG A 604 9.98 14.76 38.54
CA ARG A 604 11.24 15.26 39.10
C ARG A 604 11.98 14.16 39.89
N GLY A 605 11.25 13.32 40.63
CA GLY A 605 11.79 12.14 41.32
C GLY A 605 12.42 11.08 40.40
N LEU A 606 12.07 11.10 39.10
CA LEU A 606 12.62 10.22 38.05
C LEU A 606 13.76 10.85 37.25
N GLY A 607 14.28 12.00 37.69
CA GLY A 607 15.40 12.70 37.05
C GLY A 607 15.03 13.48 35.79
N LEU A 608 13.75 13.84 35.61
CA LEU A 608 13.28 14.73 34.55
C LEU A 608 13.27 16.19 35.02
N GLU A 609 13.68 17.11 34.14
CA GLU A 609 13.60 18.55 34.41
C GLU A 609 12.24 19.08 33.92
N VAL A 610 11.33 19.39 34.83
CA VAL A 610 10.02 19.97 34.49
C VAL A 610 10.18 21.49 34.43
N ARG A 611 10.40 22.03 33.23
CA ARG A 611 10.55 23.48 32.98
C ARG A 611 9.27 24.16 32.46
N ASP A 612 8.47 23.43 31.68
CA ASP A 612 7.31 23.99 30.98
C ASP A 612 6.03 23.20 31.30
N THR A 613 4.92 23.92 31.53
CA THR A 613 3.58 23.34 31.74
C THR A 613 2.66 23.86 30.64
N VAL A 614 1.96 22.96 29.95
CA VAL A 614 0.95 23.31 28.94
C VAL A 614 -0.43 23.15 29.55
N VAL A 615 -1.16 24.25 29.63
CA VAL A 615 -2.55 24.31 30.11
C VAL A 615 -3.46 24.43 28.90
N VAL A 616 -4.30 23.42 28.64
CA VAL A 616 -5.17 23.40 27.45
C VAL A 616 -6.42 24.27 27.63
N ILE A 617 -6.88 24.53 28.88
CA ILE A 617 -7.99 25.44 29.23
C ILE A 617 -7.69 26.12 30.59
N ASP A 618 -7.57 27.46 30.62
CA ASP A 618 -7.48 28.28 31.84
C ASP A 618 -8.86 28.89 32.18
N ARG A 619 -9.33 28.73 33.43
CA ARG A 619 -10.61 29.30 33.91
C ARG A 619 -10.49 30.71 34.51
N GLU A 620 -9.30 31.32 34.47
CA GLU A 620 -9.01 32.65 35.03
C GLU A 620 -9.29 32.76 36.53
N GLN A 621 -9.08 31.66 37.28
CA GLN A 621 -9.30 31.60 38.73
C GLN A 621 -7.98 31.67 39.54
N GLY A 622 -6.95 32.30 38.98
CA GLY A 622 -5.67 32.56 39.66
C GLY A 622 -4.56 31.52 39.43
N GLY A 623 -4.75 30.56 38.52
CA GLY A 623 -3.73 29.55 38.18
C GLY A 623 -2.42 30.13 37.66
N ARG A 624 -2.48 31.22 36.86
CA ARG A 624 -1.33 31.90 36.26
C ARG A 624 -0.45 32.64 37.28
N GLU A 625 -1.07 33.30 38.25
CA GLU A 625 -0.39 34.06 39.32
C GLU A 625 0.27 33.12 40.34
N ASN A 626 -0.36 31.98 40.59
CA ASN A 626 0.18 30.92 41.43
C ASN A 626 1.32 30.12 40.78
N GLN A 627 1.55 30.17 39.47
CA GLN A 627 2.74 29.52 38.87
C GLN A 627 3.98 30.43 38.95
N SER A 628 3.79 31.72 38.80
CA SER A 628 4.86 32.73 38.77
C SER A 628 5.54 32.91 40.14
N SER A 629 4.82 32.66 41.23
CA SER A 629 5.33 32.79 42.61
C SER A 629 6.15 31.57 43.10
N TRP A 630 6.29 30.51 42.29
CA TRP A 630 6.78 29.19 42.75
C TRP A 630 8.13 28.79 42.10
N GLY A 631 8.84 29.75 41.48
CA GLY A 631 10.29 29.62 41.17
C GLY A 631 10.67 29.22 39.75
N GLY A 632 9.90 29.60 38.72
CA GLY A 632 10.34 29.54 37.33
C GLY A 632 11.08 30.82 36.91
N ASP A 633 12.39 30.87 37.06
CA ASP A 633 13.20 31.98 36.54
C ASP A 633 13.20 31.97 35.01
N LYS A 634 12.44 32.88 34.38
CA LYS A 634 12.96 33.83 33.37
C LYS A 634 11.92 34.89 32.99
N GLU A 635 12.38 36.13 33.03
CA GLU A 635 11.71 37.36 32.64
C GLU A 635 11.16 37.31 31.20
N TRP A 636 9.96 37.85 31.03
CA TRP A 636 9.32 38.09 29.74
C TRP A 636 9.54 39.56 29.35
N GLU A 637 10.49 39.84 28.47
CA GLU A 637 10.59 41.15 27.81
C GLU A 637 9.76 41.11 26.52
N GLY A 638 8.62 41.82 26.55
CA GLY A 638 7.82 42.17 25.40
C GLY A 638 7.38 43.62 25.56
N ASP A 639 7.99 44.49 24.75
CA ASP A 639 7.86 45.94 24.75
C ASP A 639 6.41 46.43 24.76
N GLY A 640 6.16 47.46 25.56
CA GLY A 640 4.86 48.10 25.71
C GLY A 640 4.43 48.85 24.46
N GLY A 641 3.16 48.69 24.12
CA GLY A 641 2.43 49.52 23.17
C GLY A 641 0.96 49.48 23.49
N GLU A 642 0.50 50.45 24.28
CA GLU A 642 -0.92 50.72 24.52
C GLU A 642 -1.63 50.99 23.18
N GLY A 643 -2.68 50.22 22.91
CA GLY A 643 -3.53 50.40 21.74
C GLY A 643 -4.76 49.50 21.83
N GLU A 644 -5.88 50.09 22.21
CA GLU A 644 -7.18 49.45 22.41
C GLU A 644 -7.69 48.67 21.19
N GLY A 645 -8.32 47.52 21.46
CA GLY A 645 -9.41 46.97 20.65
C GLY A 645 -9.03 46.01 19.51
N GLY A 646 -8.91 44.71 19.82
CA GLY A 646 -8.87 43.66 18.80
C GLY A 646 -8.72 42.28 19.42
N GLN A 647 -9.64 41.37 19.10
CA GLN A 647 -9.86 40.07 19.72
C GLN A 647 -8.68 39.08 19.60
N GLY A 648 -8.43 38.40 20.74
CA GLY A 648 -7.82 37.08 21.01
C GLY A 648 -7.12 36.26 19.91
N VAL A 649 -6.11 35.48 20.33
CA VAL A 649 -6.19 34.00 20.35
C VAL A 649 -5.30 33.45 21.50
N LEU A 650 -5.91 32.52 22.24
CA LEU A 650 -5.40 31.64 23.30
C LEU A 650 -4.43 30.58 22.76
#